data_AF-A0A3S1V9R5-F1
#
_entry.id   AF-A0A3S1V9R5-F1
#
_cell.length_a   1.000
_cell.length_b   1.000
_cell.length_c   1.000
_cell.angle_alpha   90.00
_cell.angle_beta   90.00
_cell.angle_gamma   90.00
#
_symmetry.space_group_name_H-M   'P 1'
#
loop_
_entity.id
_entity.type
_entity.pdbx_description
1 polymer ?
#
loop_
_entity_poly.entity_id
_entity_poly.type
_entity_poly.pdbx_seq_one_letter_code
_entity_poly.pdbx_strand_id
1 'polypeptide(L)'
;MSIRSILESSGVLRHVVLSGELDTLLSSLSPGSPPIEVSPGIFSGEVEIDLDQNKSPLPGFDFHLGLPTNEAGKVPFKLKLEPADDPTSFGFWLILSREDRVNAVFKFVERLAGLGLTGATVVTDQATGQTSLVSTGAAPVLVSRADEAASQLAPSLLISGSPEAPASMRFTPDTDSTEGIVTVGFEPPAVLFGNSGIGFHCPTFIIDDSEQKAGPGNGAPGLSPPLDRIDADRLSWRGLLARELDFYLPPDVPFFGGQPIRGYFAVPTGPGGIQLVVETSVLPKPATGEASAVPGFSIRIECIDPTARGLSGLTPTLISATVDLPINNRSLPLEQLGNLTFLGGEPVRATATFARDPVNDAGTMRLALGLSSQGPAGLVTVRTDDGAGVLDPAKLFNTAAAMATSLIANGDVQNDGGKYHLAAIAAAGAALSSLFEPKSQFVLHGAEIESTGHGLPVGGPISLNLDYSVAVRVTALGIPGGPSVSMVPDQPMRIRVRRVRMLIDMRKSGLGMFDLDYDWAEMEIENPGAWQLDGFEQLFDVIGSRSGRGSAWIEVDLRFRLNLGPVKVSGMTIRGTLRNGQPEVTITGIAVGIDLPGVIAGEGALHLIGGGFEAHLAASIVPLQFNADATVIYSNPMVFLALSAELPAPLPLANSGLGLFGVAGMFGIAARPKFGDEDDPVLRQLEWRHEKAEDFTPSPGNMMFGLGAVVGTLPDFGFTFAAKAEIIVTVPDVSVRGALNGGIMRPRP
;
A
#
# COMPACT_ATOMS: atom_id res chain seq x y z
N MET A 1 70.40 -7.57 -5.43
CA MET A 1 70.21 -6.12 -5.12
C MET A 1 68.82 -5.80 -5.61
N SER A 2 67.93 -5.26 -4.79
CA SER A 2 66.54 -4.90 -5.13
C SER A 2 66.36 -3.38 -5.26
N ILE A 3 65.23 -2.92 -5.79
CA ILE A 3 64.88 -1.48 -5.80
C ILE A 3 64.87 -0.92 -4.37
N ARG A 4 64.34 -1.66 -3.39
CA ARG A 4 64.42 -1.27 -1.97
C ARG A 4 65.86 -1.03 -1.51
N SER A 5 66.80 -1.90 -1.88
CA SER A 5 68.22 -1.73 -1.52
C SER A 5 68.89 -0.54 -2.23
N ILE A 6 68.43 -0.15 -3.43
CA ILE A 6 68.91 1.05 -4.14
C ILE A 6 68.41 2.31 -3.44
N LEU A 7 67.14 2.33 -3.02
CA LEU A 7 66.59 3.44 -2.25
C LEU A 7 67.29 3.56 -0.88
N GLU A 8 67.56 2.44 -0.21
CA GLU A 8 68.29 2.43 1.06
C GLU A 8 69.73 2.95 0.92
N SER A 9 70.45 2.51 -0.11
CA SER A 9 71.84 2.96 -0.34
C SER A 9 71.93 4.42 -0.75
N SER A 10 70.90 4.97 -1.40
CA SER A 10 70.80 6.41 -1.70
C SER A 10 70.56 7.29 -0.47
N GLY A 11 70.15 6.70 0.67
CA GLY A 11 69.83 7.43 1.89
C GLY A 11 68.39 7.95 1.98
N VAL A 12 67.60 7.91 0.89
CA VAL A 12 66.24 8.48 0.84
C VAL A 12 65.28 7.82 1.85
N LEU A 13 65.44 6.52 2.11
CA LEU A 13 64.59 5.80 3.07
C LEU A 13 64.81 6.21 4.54
N ARG A 14 65.80 7.06 4.84
CA ARG A 14 65.92 7.70 6.17
C ARG A 14 64.89 8.80 6.38
N HIS A 15 64.30 9.31 5.30
CA HIS A 15 63.37 10.45 5.31
C HIS A 15 61.93 10.05 4.97
N VAL A 16 61.71 8.87 4.40
CA VAL A 16 60.40 8.41 3.91
C VAL A 16 59.93 7.17 4.68
N VAL A 17 58.66 7.15 5.07
CA VAL A 17 58.03 5.99 5.70
C VAL A 17 57.43 5.06 4.63
N LEU A 18 57.83 3.78 4.62
CA LEU A 18 57.24 2.72 3.78
C LEU A 18 56.22 1.89 4.58
N SER A 19 55.09 1.53 3.96
CA SER A 19 54.21 0.48 4.51
C SER A 19 54.84 -0.90 4.32
N GLY A 20 54.40 -1.90 5.10
CA GLY A 20 54.93 -3.27 4.98
C GLY A 20 54.69 -3.90 3.61
N GLU A 21 53.57 -3.55 2.95
CA GLU A 21 53.22 -4.00 1.60
C GLU A 21 54.15 -3.39 0.56
N LEU A 22 54.37 -2.07 0.62
CA LEU A 22 55.29 -1.37 -0.30
C LEU A 22 56.74 -1.83 -0.11
N ASP A 23 57.14 -2.07 1.14
CA ASP A 23 58.46 -2.59 1.47
C ASP A 23 58.68 -3.98 0.85
N THR A 24 57.67 -4.85 0.96
CA THR A 24 57.67 -6.19 0.35
C THR A 24 57.77 -6.09 -1.17
N LEU A 25 56.94 -5.23 -1.79
CA LEU A 25 56.94 -5.03 -3.24
C LEU A 25 58.29 -4.52 -3.73
N LEU A 26 58.81 -3.42 -3.19
CA LEU A 26 60.09 -2.84 -3.60
C LEU A 26 61.27 -3.80 -3.36
N SER A 27 61.17 -4.67 -2.36
CA SER A 27 62.18 -5.71 -2.09
C SER A 27 62.16 -6.85 -3.10
N SER A 28 61.00 -7.13 -3.70
CA SER A 28 60.82 -8.17 -4.72
C SER A 28 61.23 -7.76 -6.15
N LEU A 29 61.43 -6.46 -6.38
CA LEU A 29 61.85 -5.93 -7.68
C LEU A 29 63.37 -5.94 -7.77
N SER A 30 63.94 -6.87 -8.53
CA SER A 30 65.38 -7.04 -8.70
C SER A 30 65.82 -6.56 -10.09
N PRO A 31 66.61 -5.48 -10.20
CA PRO A 31 67.15 -5.08 -11.49
C PRO A 31 68.14 -6.13 -12.00
N GLY A 32 67.93 -6.62 -13.22
CA GLY A 32 68.80 -7.60 -13.86
C GLY A 32 70.18 -7.03 -14.25
N SER A 33 70.34 -5.71 -14.19
CA SER A 33 71.60 -4.97 -14.42
C SER A 33 71.56 -3.64 -13.66
N PRO A 34 72.71 -3.04 -13.30
CA PRO A 34 72.75 -1.75 -12.61
C PRO A 34 71.91 -0.69 -13.35
N PRO A 35 71.09 0.11 -12.64
CA PRO A 35 70.32 1.18 -13.27
C PRO A 35 71.24 2.19 -13.97
N ILE A 36 70.81 2.67 -15.13
CA ILE A 36 71.53 3.68 -15.91
C ILE A 36 71.01 5.05 -15.54
N GLU A 37 71.90 5.94 -15.10
CA GLU A 37 71.56 7.35 -14.88
C GLU A 37 71.40 8.06 -16.23
N VAL A 38 70.21 8.59 -16.49
CA VAL A 38 69.84 9.24 -17.76
C VAL A 38 70.00 10.76 -17.65
N SER A 39 69.81 11.30 -16.45
CA SER A 39 70.04 12.70 -16.08
C SER A 39 70.23 12.76 -14.56
N PRO A 40 70.79 13.85 -13.98
CA PRO A 40 71.10 13.92 -12.55
C PRO A 40 69.92 13.49 -11.66
N GLY A 41 70.09 12.40 -10.90
CA GLY A 41 69.06 11.86 -10.01
C GLY A 41 67.94 11.07 -10.69
N ILE A 42 67.99 10.84 -12.01
CA ILE A 42 67.02 10.03 -12.76
C ILE A 42 67.70 8.80 -13.33
N PHE A 43 67.21 7.63 -12.91
CA PHE A 43 67.71 6.33 -13.31
C PHE A 43 66.65 5.56 -14.10
N SER A 44 67.09 4.72 -15.02
CA SER A 44 66.24 3.81 -15.77
C SER A 44 66.84 2.40 -15.80
N GLY A 45 65.99 1.40 -15.97
CA GLY A 45 66.44 0.03 -16.12
C GLY A 45 65.27 -0.93 -16.29
N GLU A 46 65.55 -2.21 -16.09
CA GLU A 46 64.55 -3.27 -16.11
C GLU A 46 64.65 -4.10 -14.83
N VAL A 47 63.49 -4.47 -14.27
CA VAL A 47 63.38 -5.32 -13.08
C VAL A 47 62.77 -6.68 -13.42
N GLU A 48 63.35 -7.72 -12.83
CA GLU A 48 62.74 -9.03 -12.63
C GLU A 48 61.88 -8.97 -11.36
N ILE A 49 60.68 -9.54 -11.43
CA ILE A 49 59.73 -9.57 -10.33
C ILE A 49 59.80 -10.96 -9.68
N ASP A 50 60.35 -11.03 -8.48
CA ASP A 50 60.44 -12.27 -7.69
C ASP A 50 59.38 -12.27 -6.57
N LEU A 51 58.13 -12.53 -6.94
CA LEU A 51 57.00 -12.60 -6.01
C LEU A 51 56.37 -13.99 -5.98
N ASP A 52 56.10 -14.45 -4.76
CA ASP A 52 55.16 -15.55 -4.53
C ASP A 52 53.80 -15.17 -5.12
N GLN A 53 53.37 -15.89 -6.15
CA GLN A 53 52.13 -15.65 -6.89
C GLN A 53 50.88 -15.72 -6.01
N ASN A 54 50.98 -16.15 -4.75
CA ASN A 54 49.86 -16.29 -3.81
C ASN A 54 49.59 -15.08 -2.90
N LYS A 55 50.38 -14.01 -2.96
CA LYS A 55 50.18 -12.78 -2.15
C LYS A 55 50.06 -11.55 -3.05
N SER A 56 48.95 -10.80 -2.93
CA SER A 56 48.80 -9.57 -3.71
C SER A 56 49.61 -8.46 -3.05
N PRO A 57 50.43 -7.72 -3.83
CA PRO A 57 51.18 -6.58 -3.34
C PRO A 57 50.39 -5.26 -3.36
N LEU A 58 49.14 -5.25 -3.86
CA LEU A 58 48.30 -4.05 -3.94
C LEU A 58 47.45 -3.91 -2.66
N PRO A 59 47.63 -2.85 -1.85
CA PRO A 59 46.84 -2.63 -0.64
C PRO A 59 45.36 -2.36 -0.95
N GLY A 60 44.44 -2.98 -0.19
CA GLY A 60 43.00 -2.65 -0.22
C GLY A 60 42.16 -3.31 -1.32
N PHE A 61 42.77 -4.17 -2.16
CA PHE A 61 42.07 -4.90 -3.22
C PHE A 61 41.86 -6.37 -2.81
N ASP A 62 40.62 -6.77 -2.51
CA ASP A 62 40.28 -8.17 -2.17
C ASP A 62 40.36 -9.13 -3.37
N PHE A 63 40.48 -8.62 -4.61
CA PHE A 63 40.93 -9.43 -5.73
C PHE A 63 42.45 -9.44 -5.77
N HIS A 64 43.03 -10.62 -5.60
CA HIS A 64 44.46 -10.80 -5.76
C HIS A 64 44.85 -10.62 -7.22
N LEU A 65 45.17 -9.38 -7.60
CA LEU A 65 45.92 -9.06 -8.80
C LEU A 65 47.37 -9.47 -8.52
N GLY A 66 47.76 -10.62 -9.04
CA GLY A 66 49.13 -11.06 -9.16
C GLY A 66 49.85 -10.17 -10.16
N LEU A 67 51.10 -9.83 -9.84
CA LEU A 67 51.95 -9.09 -10.76
C LEU A 67 52.25 -9.94 -12.01
N PRO A 68 52.65 -9.29 -13.11
CA PRO A 68 52.90 -9.96 -14.38
C PRO A 68 54.07 -10.91 -14.30
N THR A 69 53.79 -12.20 -14.32
CA THR A 69 54.84 -13.22 -14.30
C THR A 69 54.90 -14.05 -15.58
N ASN A 70 53.87 -14.00 -16.43
CA ASN A 70 53.78 -14.90 -17.58
C ASN A 70 53.82 -14.10 -18.88
N GLU A 71 54.97 -13.49 -19.15
CA GLU A 71 55.66 -13.44 -20.45
C GLU A 71 56.97 -12.66 -20.27
N ALA A 72 58.06 -13.40 -20.08
CA ALA A 72 59.45 -12.96 -20.20
C ALA A 72 59.93 -11.74 -19.38
N GLY A 73 59.96 -11.92 -18.05
CA GLY A 73 61.16 -11.66 -17.23
C GLY A 73 61.58 -10.23 -16.92
N LYS A 74 61.25 -9.19 -17.69
CA LYS A 74 61.83 -7.85 -17.45
C LYS A 74 60.82 -6.74 -17.67
N VAL A 75 60.51 -6.00 -16.61
CA VAL A 75 59.60 -4.85 -16.64
C VAL A 75 60.43 -3.57 -16.56
N PRO A 76 60.30 -2.63 -17.52
CA PRO A 76 61.04 -1.37 -17.47
C PRO A 76 60.62 -0.51 -16.28
N PHE A 77 61.55 0.27 -15.74
CA PHE A 77 61.26 1.24 -14.68
C PHE A 77 62.00 2.57 -14.88
N LYS A 78 61.47 3.60 -14.23
CA LYS A 78 62.12 4.91 -14.02
C LYS A 78 62.18 5.18 -12.51
N LEU A 79 63.34 5.57 -12.00
CA LEU A 79 63.53 6.01 -10.62
C LEU A 79 64.01 7.46 -10.63
N LYS A 80 63.34 8.32 -9.87
CA LYS A 80 63.72 9.72 -9.66
C LYS A 80 64.02 9.92 -8.17
N LEU A 81 65.18 10.49 -7.88
CA LEU A 81 65.63 10.87 -6.55
C LEU A 81 65.70 12.40 -6.47
N GLU A 82 65.07 12.98 -5.45
CA GLU A 82 64.99 14.43 -5.29
C GLU A 82 65.35 14.88 -3.86
N PRO A 83 66.29 15.84 -3.70
CA PRO A 83 67.25 16.32 -4.71
C PRO A 83 68.18 15.20 -5.22
N ALA A 84 68.87 15.42 -6.35
CA ALA A 84 69.73 14.40 -6.96
C ALA A 84 70.88 13.95 -6.04
N ASP A 85 71.48 14.91 -5.34
CA ASP A 85 72.46 14.67 -4.27
C ASP A 85 71.74 14.75 -2.91
N ASP A 86 72.04 13.82 -1.99
CA ASP A 86 71.38 13.70 -0.68
C ASP A 86 69.83 13.67 -0.75
N PRO A 87 69.25 12.67 -1.44
CA PRO A 87 67.83 12.62 -1.72
C PRO A 87 66.97 12.47 -0.46
N THR A 88 65.85 13.21 -0.44
CA THR A 88 64.86 13.18 0.65
C THR A 88 63.50 12.68 0.19
N SER A 89 63.25 12.68 -1.12
CA SER A 89 62.04 12.17 -1.78
C SER A 89 62.40 11.27 -2.96
N PHE A 90 61.50 10.35 -3.32
CA PHE A 90 61.65 9.53 -4.50
C PHE A 90 60.34 9.32 -5.26
N GLY A 91 60.46 9.06 -6.56
CA GLY A 91 59.40 8.52 -7.40
C GLY A 91 59.91 7.32 -8.18
N PHE A 92 59.25 6.18 -8.08
CA PHE A 92 59.57 4.96 -8.80
C PHE A 92 58.37 4.58 -9.67
N TRP A 93 58.52 4.65 -11.00
CA TRP A 93 57.52 4.25 -11.97
C TRP A 93 57.87 2.87 -12.53
N LEU A 94 57.01 1.88 -12.30
CA LEU A 94 57.06 0.58 -12.97
C LEU A 94 56.19 0.63 -14.22
N ILE A 95 56.80 0.47 -15.40
CA ILE A 95 56.14 0.73 -16.68
C ILE A 95 55.36 -0.50 -17.15
N LEU A 96 54.04 -0.42 -17.13
CA LEU A 96 53.15 -1.58 -17.34
C LEU A 96 52.95 -1.91 -18.82
N SER A 97 52.92 -0.91 -19.69
CA SER A 97 52.89 -1.12 -21.14
C SER A 97 53.63 0.00 -21.86
N ARG A 98 53.78 -0.10 -23.18
CA ARG A 98 54.14 0.96 -24.14
C ARG A 98 53.37 0.68 -25.42
N GLU A 99 53.00 1.70 -26.21
CA GLU A 99 52.25 1.66 -27.49
C GLU A 99 51.80 0.27 -27.99
N ASP A 100 52.72 -0.59 -28.44
CA ASP A 100 52.46 -1.89 -29.07
C ASP A 100 52.69 -3.12 -28.17
N ARG A 101 53.14 -2.93 -26.93
CA ARG A 101 53.60 -4.00 -26.03
C ARG A 101 53.13 -3.83 -24.59
N VAL A 102 52.36 -4.79 -24.12
CA VAL A 102 52.07 -4.96 -22.69
C VAL A 102 53.28 -5.63 -22.03
N ASN A 103 53.96 -4.93 -21.13
CA ASN A 103 55.05 -5.51 -20.32
C ASN A 103 54.50 -6.26 -19.11
N ALA A 104 53.26 -5.93 -18.74
CA ALA A 104 52.67 -6.29 -17.47
C ALA A 104 51.18 -6.68 -17.58
N VAL A 105 50.86 -7.97 -17.44
CA VAL A 105 49.50 -8.49 -17.29
C VAL A 105 49.22 -8.83 -15.82
N PHE A 106 48.22 -8.20 -15.21
CA PHE A 106 47.75 -8.65 -13.90
C PHE A 106 46.97 -9.95 -14.03
N LYS A 107 47.32 -10.96 -13.24
CA LYS A 107 46.60 -12.24 -13.18
C LYS A 107 45.75 -12.29 -11.92
N PHE A 108 44.54 -12.84 -12.02
CA PHE A 108 43.81 -13.20 -10.82
C PHE A 108 44.45 -14.46 -10.23
N VAL A 109 44.83 -14.40 -8.95
CA VAL A 109 45.41 -15.56 -8.26
C VAL A 109 44.35 -16.65 -8.12
N GLU A 110 44.58 -17.79 -8.75
CA GLU A 110 43.73 -18.98 -8.66
C GLU A 110 43.82 -19.57 -7.25
N ARG A 111 42.94 -19.15 -6.34
CA ARG A 111 42.81 -19.82 -5.03
C ARG A 111 42.07 -21.15 -5.10
N LEU A 112 41.39 -21.42 -6.21
CA LEU A 112 40.58 -22.61 -6.45
C LEU A 112 40.79 -23.09 -7.90
N ALA A 113 41.14 -24.37 -8.07
CA ALA A 113 41.34 -24.97 -9.38
C ALA A 113 40.04 -24.87 -10.23
N GLY A 114 40.15 -24.30 -11.44
CA GLY A 114 39.04 -24.16 -12.37
C GLY A 114 38.28 -22.83 -12.34
N LEU A 115 38.72 -21.84 -11.55
CA LEU A 115 38.14 -20.49 -11.47
C LEU A 115 38.97 -19.39 -12.15
N GLY A 116 39.96 -19.75 -12.97
CA GLY A 116 40.73 -18.80 -13.79
C GLY A 116 39.85 -18.07 -14.82
N LEU A 117 40.18 -16.82 -15.12
CA LEU A 117 39.50 -16.04 -16.15
C LEU A 117 39.90 -16.53 -17.55
N THR A 118 38.93 -16.79 -18.42
CA THR A 118 39.16 -17.16 -19.83
C THR A 118 38.49 -16.14 -20.75
N GLY A 119 39.20 -15.67 -21.77
CA GLY A 119 38.66 -14.73 -22.74
C GLY A 119 37.46 -15.33 -23.48
N ALA A 120 36.45 -14.53 -23.75
CA ALA A 120 35.20 -14.96 -24.35
C ALA A 120 34.70 -13.98 -25.42
N THR A 121 33.73 -14.42 -26.21
CA THR A 121 32.95 -13.58 -27.12
C THR A 121 31.48 -13.64 -26.75
N VAL A 122 30.80 -12.51 -26.91
CA VAL A 122 29.34 -12.42 -26.75
C VAL A 122 28.69 -12.99 -28.01
N VAL A 123 27.82 -13.99 -27.85
CA VAL A 123 27.09 -14.63 -28.95
C VAL A 123 25.59 -14.49 -28.68
N THR A 124 24.85 -13.94 -29.63
CA THR A 124 23.39 -13.87 -29.59
C THR A 124 22.81 -14.85 -30.60
N ASP A 125 21.99 -15.79 -30.12
CA ASP A 125 21.22 -16.69 -30.96
C ASP A 125 20.08 -15.92 -31.65
N GLN A 126 20.08 -15.91 -32.98
CA GLN A 126 19.08 -15.18 -33.77
C GLN A 126 17.67 -15.80 -33.71
N ALA A 127 17.54 -17.09 -33.41
CA ALA A 127 16.24 -17.76 -33.32
C ALA A 127 15.53 -17.47 -31.99
N THR A 128 16.29 -17.44 -30.89
CA THR A 128 15.75 -17.30 -29.53
C THR A 128 15.89 -15.88 -28.97
N GLY A 129 16.80 -15.09 -29.53
CA GLY A 129 17.23 -13.78 -29.01
C GLY A 129 18.05 -13.89 -27.72
N GLN A 130 18.46 -15.11 -27.33
CA GLN A 130 19.27 -15.32 -26.14
C GLN A 130 20.73 -14.96 -26.38
N THR A 131 21.36 -14.34 -25.39
CA THR A 131 22.77 -13.95 -25.45
C THR A 131 23.58 -14.69 -24.40
N SER A 132 24.71 -15.27 -24.79
CA SER A 132 25.61 -16.02 -23.91
C SER A 132 27.09 -15.71 -24.22
N LEU A 133 27.98 -16.15 -23.34
CA LEU A 133 29.42 -16.04 -23.54
C LEU A 133 30.00 -17.37 -24.02
N VAL A 134 30.82 -17.31 -25.06
CA VAL A 134 31.53 -18.48 -25.60
C VAL A 134 33.02 -18.29 -25.43
N SER A 135 33.70 -19.28 -24.84
CA SER A 135 35.14 -19.24 -24.60
C SER A 135 35.94 -19.18 -25.91
N THR A 136 36.95 -18.31 -25.95
CA THR A 136 37.94 -18.23 -27.02
C THR A 136 39.13 -19.16 -26.79
N GLY A 137 39.26 -19.73 -25.58
CA GLY A 137 40.43 -20.51 -25.16
C GLY A 137 41.69 -19.70 -24.87
N ALA A 138 41.70 -18.39 -25.12
CA ALA A 138 42.80 -17.50 -24.78
C ALA A 138 42.63 -16.91 -23.37
N ALA A 139 43.74 -16.60 -22.69
CA ALA A 139 43.69 -15.84 -21.44
C ALA A 139 43.37 -14.37 -21.75
N PRO A 140 42.45 -13.73 -21.00
CA PRO A 140 42.17 -12.31 -21.18
C PRO A 140 43.37 -11.50 -20.70
N VAL A 141 43.73 -10.46 -21.45
CA VAL A 141 44.79 -9.50 -21.05
C VAL A 141 44.20 -8.11 -20.86
N LEU A 142 44.78 -7.33 -19.95
CA LEU A 142 44.44 -5.91 -19.80
C LEU A 142 45.30 -5.09 -20.77
N VAL A 143 44.65 -4.25 -21.57
CA VAL A 143 45.29 -3.36 -22.53
C VAL A 143 44.87 -1.91 -22.25
N SER A 144 45.72 -0.95 -22.64
CA SER A 144 45.36 0.47 -22.57
C SER A 144 44.25 0.80 -23.57
N ARG A 145 43.31 1.65 -23.16
CA ARG A 145 42.16 2.14 -23.96
C ARG A 145 42.09 3.68 -23.97
N ALA A 146 43.24 4.36 -23.85
CA ALA A 146 43.29 5.82 -23.90
C ALA A 146 42.90 6.38 -25.28
N ASP A 147 42.06 7.42 -25.31
CA ASP A 147 41.50 8.03 -26.54
C ASP A 147 42.54 8.81 -27.37
N GLU A 148 43.58 9.36 -26.75
CA GLU A 148 44.66 10.06 -27.44
C GLU A 148 45.88 9.15 -27.62
N ALA A 149 46.43 9.07 -28.83
CA ALA A 149 47.68 8.35 -29.10
C ALA A 149 48.85 8.84 -28.22
N ALA A 150 48.87 10.13 -27.86
CA ALA A 150 49.83 10.70 -26.92
C ALA A 150 49.54 10.38 -25.44
N SER A 151 48.36 9.84 -25.10
CA SER A 151 48.02 9.32 -23.77
C SER A 151 48.27 7.81 -23.65
N GLN A 152 48.77 7.16 -24.71
CA GLN A 152 49.27 5.77 -24.69
C GLN A 152 50.71 5.66 -24.14
N LEU A 153 51.23 6.75 -23.55
CA LEU A 153 52.57 6.89 -23.02
C LEU A 153 52.79 6.07 -21.75
N ALA A 154 52.82 4.75 -21.86
CA ALA A 154 53.36 3.91 -20.82
C ALA A 154 52.66 4.01 -19.44
N PRO A 155 51.40 3.55 -19.31
CA PRO A 155 50.73 3.50 -18.02
C PRO A 155 51.64 2.82 -17.00
N SER A 156 51.80 3.47 -15.85
CA SER A 156 52.84 3.13 -14.89
C SER A 156 52.26 3.02 -13.49
N LEU A 157 52.86 2.14 -12.70
CA LEU A 157 52.62 2.09 -11.26
C LEU A 157 53.67 2.98 -10.59
N LEU A 158 53.24 4.14 -10.09
CA LEU A 158 54.08 5.06 -9.34
C LEU A 158 54.08 4.70 -7.86
N ILE A 159 55.26 4.46 -7.30
CA ILE A 159 55.52 4.44 -5.87
C ILE A 159 56.32 5.68 -5.53
N SER A 160 55.76 6.59 -4.74
CA SER A 160 56.44 7.83 -4.37
C SER A 160 56.27 8.14 -2.90
N GLY A 161 57.26 8.80 -2.32
CA GLY A 161 57.20 9.27 -0.94
C GLY A 161 58.17 10.41 -0.69
N SER A 162 57.86 11.20 0.34
CA SER A 162 58.58 12.42 0.70
C SER A 162 58.66 12.56 2.23
N PRO A 163 59.38 13.57 2.75
CA PRO A 163 59.38 13.85 4.19
C PRO A 163 58.01 14.29 4.73
N GLU A 164 57.13 14.80 3.85
CA GLU A 164 55.82 15.35 4.20
C GLU A 164 54.71 14.30 4.13
N ALA A 165 54.90 13.23 3.35
CA ALA A 165 53.89 12.19 3.15
C ALA A 165 54.52 10.78 3.10
N PRO A 166 53.91 9.79 3.77
CA PRO A 166 54.35 8.40 3.67
C PRO A 166 54.28 7.93 2.22
N ALA A 167 55.09 6.92 1.89
CA ALA A 167 55.09 6.38 0.55
C ALA A 167 53.71 5.82 0.19
N SER A 168 53.27 6.15 -1.02
CA SER A 168 51.99 5.72 -1.57
C SER A 168 52.18 5.14 -2.97
N MET A 169 51.19 4.37 -3.40
CA MET A 169 51.16 3.75 -4.72
C MET A 169 49.97 4.30 -5.51
N ARG A 170 50.21 4.68 -6.77
CA ARG A 170 49.22 5.27 -7.68
C ARG A 170 49.42 4.75 -9.09
N PHE A 171 48.35 4.71 -9.88
CA PHE A 171 48.46 4.50 -11.33
C PHE A 171 48.61 5.86 -12.01
N THR A 172 49.58 5.99 -12.90
CA THR A 172 49.82 7.21 -13.68
C THR A 172 49.71 6.89 -15.16
N PRO A 173 49.21 7.84 -15.99
CA PRO A 173 49.10 7.64 -17.43
C PRO A 173 50.47 7.53 -18.10
N ASP A 174 51.51 8.13 -17.49
CA ASP A 174 52.87 8.17 -17.97
C ASP A 174 53.90 8.21 -16.84
N THR A 175 55.19 8.36 -17.19
CA THR A 175 56.31 8.37 -16.23
C THR A 175 56.73 9.76 -15.73
N ASP A 176 56.09 10.83 -16.20
CA ASP A 176 56.38 12.22 -15.85
C ASP A 176 55.29 12.82 -14.94
N SER A 177 54.10 12.25 -14.99
CA SER A 177 52.94 12.59 -14.18
C SER A 177 52.99 11.89 -12.82
N THR A 178 52.52 12.61 -11.78
CA THR A 178 52.36 12.09 -10.41
C THR A 178 50.91 11.77 -10.04
N GLU A 179 49.98 12.18 -10.90
CA GLU A 179 48.54 11.93 -10.83
C GLU A 179 47.99 11.76 -12.25
N GLY A 180 46.79 11.20 -12.40
CA GLY A 180 46.14 11.15 -13.72
C GLY A 180 45.06 10.09 -13.84
N ILE A 181 44.60 9.90 -15.07
CA ILE A 181 43.50 9.00 -15.41
C ILE A 181 44.07 7.91 -16.31
N VAL A 182 43.90 6.65 -15.92
CA VAL A 182 44.33 5.49 -16.70
C VAL A 182 43.10 4.72 -17.14
N THR A 183 42.92 4.62 -18.44
CA THR A 183 41.83 3.86 -19.05
C THR A 183 42.37 2.54 -19.59
N VAL A 184 41.89 1.42 -19.07
CA VAL A 184 42.24 0.07 -19.53
C VAL A 184 41.00 -0.69 -19.96
N GLY A 185 41.17 -1.84 -20.61
CA GLY A 185 40.07 -2.75 -20.94
C GLY A 185 40.59 -4.16 -21.14
N PHE A 186 39.70 -5.14 -21.07
CA PHE A 186 40.06 -6.53 -21.37
C PHE A 186 40.17 -6.74 -22.89
N GLU A 187 41.07 -7.62 -23.29
CA GLU A 187 41.16 -8.15 -24.65
C GLU A 187 41.23 -9.69 -24.59
N PRO A 188 40.17 -10.40 -25.03
CA PRO A 188 38.87 -9.86 -25.48
C PRO A 188 38.08 -9.18 -24.33
N PRO A 189 37.14 -8.25 -24.63
CA PRO A 189 36.42 -7.47 -23.61
C PRO A 189 35.41 -8.29 -22.80
N ALA A 190 35.06 -9.49 -23.27
CA ALA A 190 34.24 -10.45 -22.54
C ALA A 190 35.12 -11.54 -21.93
N VAL A 191 34.76 -11.96 -20.71
CA VAL A 191 35.54 -12.88 -19.91
C VAL A 191 34.63 -13.86 -19.18
N LEU A 192 35.01 -15.13 -19.15
CA LEU A 192 34.35 -16.22 -18.43
C LEU A 192 35.08 -16.57 -17.14
N PHE A 193 34.31 -16.95 -16.12
CA PHE A 193 34.84 -17.59 -14.91
C PHE A 193 34.99 -19.09 -15.17
N GLY A 194 36.22 -19.54 -15.44
CA GLY A 194 36.52 -20.91 -15.82
C GLY A 194 35.72 -21.36 -17.05
N ASN A 195 35.13 -22.55 -16.96
CA ASN A 195 34.26 -23.12 -17.99
C ASN A 195 32.77 -23.08 -17.62
N SER A 196 32.38 -22.20 -16.68
CA SER A 196 31.02 -22.17 -16.11
C SER A 196 29.94 -21.62 -17.07
N GLY A 197 30.35 -20.94 -18.14
CA GLY A 197 29.44 -20.15 -18.98
C GLY A 197 28.94 -18.85 -18.29
N ILE A 198 29.36 -18.60 -17.05
CA ILE A 198 29.12 -17.35 -16.32
C ILE A 198 30.31 -16.42 -16.55
N GLY A 199 30.03 -15.15 -16.80
CA GLY A 199 31.09 -14.18 -17.03
C GLY A 199 30.57 -12.75 -17.09
N PHE A 200 31.45 -11.85 -17.53
CA PHE A 200 31.13 -10.44 -17.71
C PHE A 200 31.75 -9.88 -18.98
N HIS A 201 31.15 -8.81 -19.49
CA HIS A 201 31.68 -7.95 -20.53
C HIS A 201 32.00 -6.59 -19.88
N CYS A 202 33.26 -6.18 -19.96
CA CYS A 202 33.75 -4.92 -19.42
C CYS A 202 34.67 -4.29 -20.47
N PRO A 203 34.12 -3.45 -21.37
CA PRO A 203 34.88 -2.90 -22.48
C PRO A 203 35.92 -1.89 -22.00
N THR A 204 35.64 -1.17 -20.91
CA THR A 204 36.48 -0.12 -20.36
C THR A 204 36.42 -0.11 -18.83
N PHE A 205 37.58 0.01 -18.21
CA PHE A 205 37.80 0.17 -16.79
C PHE A 205 38.72 1.37 -16.57
N ILE A 206 38.27 2.33 -15.78
CA ILE A 206 38.93 3.61 -15.53
C ILE A 206 39.50 3.59 -14.11
N ILE A 207 40.76 3.98 -13.99
CA ILE A 207 41.43 4.26 -12.73
C ILE A 207 41.67 5.78 -12.71
N ASP A 208 40.90 6.50 -11.90
CA ASP A 208 40.98 7.95 -11.79
C ASP A 208 41.71 8.34 -10.50
N ASP A 209 42.88 8.95 -10.66
CA ASP A 209 43.61 9.61 -9.60
C ASP A 209 43.93 11.08 -9.91
N SER A 210 43.16 11.78 -10.77
CA SER A 210 43.41 13.19 -11.15
C SER A 210 42.62 14.25 -10.35
N GLU A 211 43.28 15.30 -9.81
CA GLU A 211 42.60 16.44 -9.14
C GLU A 211 42.01 17.45 -10.11
N GLN A 212 42.41 17.36 -11.38
CA GLN A 212 42.20 18.43 -12.35
C GLN A 212 41.25 18.04 -13.48
N LYS A 213 41.02 16.74 -13.67
CA LYS A 213 40.21 16.18 -14.76
C LYS A 213 39.27 15.12 -14.21
N ALA A 214 38.15 14.92 -14.88
CA ALA A 214 37.25 13.79 -14.63
C ALA A 214 37.52 12.66 -15.63
N GLY A 215 37.31 11.42 -15.20
CA GLY A 215 37.31 10.24 -16.06
C GLY A 215 36.48 10.39 -17.34
N PRO A 216 36.90 9.80 -18.47
CA PRO A 216 36.17 9.89 -19.73
C PRO A 216 34.76 9.26 -19.63
N GLY A 217 33.86 9.73 -20.49
CA GLY A 217 32.44 9.34 -20.52
C GLY A 217 31.58 10.07 -19.47
N ASN A 218 30.28 9.80 -19.46
CA ASN A 218 29.32 10.35 -18.49
C ASN A 218 28.32 9.27 -18.08
N GLY A 219 27.88 9.29 -16.83
CA GLY A 219 26.80 8.43 -16.35
C GLY A 219 27.07 6.92 -16.45
N ALA A 220 25.98 6.15 -16.49
CA ALA A 220 25.96 4.70 -16.69
C ALA A 220 25.09 4.37 -17.92
N PRO A 221 25.68 4.36 -19.13
CA PRO A 221 24.93 4.25 -20.39
C PRO A 221 24.32 2.87 -20.63
N GLY A 222 24.86 1.82 -19.99
CA GLY A 222 24.36 0.45 -20.12
C GLY A 222 23.00 0.20 -19.47
N LEU A 223 22.62 0.99 -18.46
CA LEU A 223 21.34 0.84 -17.76
C LEU A 223 20.13 1.22 -18.65
N SER A 224 18.95 0.81 -18.23
CA SER A 224 17.66 1.00 -18.91
C SER A 224 16.56 1.45 -17.92
N PRO A 225 16.29 2.76 -17.79
CA PRO A 225 16.89 3.84 -18.57
C PRO A 225 18.35 4.11 -18.17
N PRO A 226 19.18 4.63 -19.09
CA PRO A 226 20.53 5.09 -18.77
C PRO A 226 20.52 6.12 -17.63
N LEU A 227 21.52 6.07 -16.76
CA LEU A 227 21.75 7.14 -15.81
C LEU A 227 22.62 8.21 -16.47
N ASP A 228 22.10 9.42 -16.64
CA ASP A 228 22.85 10.53 -17.26
C ASP A 228 24.02 11.02 -16.40
N ARG A 229 23.96 10.81 -15.08
CA ARG A 229 24.99 11.21 -14.11
C ARG A 229 25.17 10.20 -12.99
N ILE A 230 26.41 10.00 -12.58
CA ILE A 230 26.83 9.25 -11.39
C ILE A 230 27.85 10.07 -10.59
N ASP A 231 28.14 9.67 -9.34
CA ASP A 231 29.10 10.40 -8.50
C ASP A 231 30.50 10.46 -9.12
N ALA A 232 30.86 9.45 -9.92
CA ALA A 232 32.13 9.39 -10.63
C ALA A 232 32.29 10.43 -11.76
N ASP A 233 31.25 11.19 -12.09
CA ASP A 233 31.32 12.29 -13.07
C ASP A 233 31.82 13.60 -12.45
N ARG A 234 32.01 13.65 -11.12
CA ARG A 234 32.51 14.85 -10.43
C ARG A 234 34.02 14.94 -10.60
N LEU A 235 34.53 16.15 -10.87
CA LEU A 235 35.98 16.43 -10.97
C LEU A 235 36.78 16.03 -9.71
N SER A 236 36.13 16.02 -8.54
CA SER A 236 36.77 15.64 -7.27
C SER A 236 36.72 14.14 -7.00
N TRP A 237 36.03 13.35 -7.84
CA TRP A 237 35.89 11.92 -7.63
C TRP A 237 37.18 11.20 -8.03
N ARG A 238 37.50 10.14 -7.29
CA ARG A 238 38.71 9.35 -7.46
C ARG A 238 38.44 7.91 -7.18
N GLY A 239 39.04 7.02 -7.96
CA GLY A 239 39.01 5.59 -7.73
C GLY A 239 38.80 4.76 -8.99
N LEU A 240 38.04 3.68 -8.88
CA LEU A 240 37.87 2.68 -9.94
C LEU A 240 36.47 2.77 -10.52
N LEU A 241 36.34 2.76 -11.84
CA LEU A 241 35.06 2.92 -12.52
C LEU A 241 34.95 2.00 -13.74
N ALA A 242 33.90 1.18 -13.78
CA ALA A 242 33.40 0.56 -14.99
C ALA A 242 32.01 1.14 -15.26
N ARG A 243 31.88 1.97 -16.32
CA ARG A 243 30.59 2.56 -16.71
C ARG A 243 29.64 1.54 -17.36
N GLU A 244 30.21 0.47 -17.89
CA GLU A 244 29.52 -0.68 -18.47
C GLU A 244 30.16 -1.95 -17.92
N LEU A 245 29.36 -2.72 -17.19
CA LEU A 245 29.73 -4.01 -16.62
C LEU A 245 28.53 -4.93 -16.75
N ASP A 246 28.49 -5.66 -17.87
CA ASP A 246 27.39 -6.54 -18.21
C ASP A 246 27.73 -7.97 -17.80
N PHE A 247 26.92 -8.58 -16.94
CA PHE A 247 27.05 -9.98 -16.55
C PHE A 247 26.20 -10.87 -17.44
N TYR A 248 26.69 -12.08 -17.69
CA TYR A 248 26.00 -13.08 -18.48
C TYR A 248 25.87 -14.38 -17.70
N LEU A 249 24.66 -14.92 -17.72
CA LEU A 249 24.34 -16.23 -17.16
C LEU A 249 24.01 -17.21 -18.30
N PRO A 250 24.39 -18.49 -18.18
CA PRO A 250 24.03 -19.53 -19.13
C PRO A 250 22.52 -19.58 -19.44
N PRO A 251 22.10 -19.87 -20.68
CA PRO A 251 20.69 -19.90 -21.08
C PRO A 251 19.79 -20.87 -20.31
N ASP A 252 20.37 -21.90 -19.69
CA ASP A 252 19.69 -22.88 -18.85
C ASP A 252 19.38 -22.37 -17.43
N VAL A 253 19.94 -21.21 -17.03
CA VAL A 253 19.57 -20.57 -15.76
C VAL A 253 18.11 -20.10 -15.83
N PRO A 254 17.24 -20.58 -14.93
CA PRO A 254 15.82 -20.21 -14.96
C PRO A 254 15.61 -18.70 -14.85
N PHE A 255 14.67 -18.20 -15.65
CA PHE A 255 14.30 -16.79 -15.75
C PHE A 255 15.43 -15.93 -16.35
N PHE A 256 16.58 -15.80 -15.68
CA PHE A 256 17.64 -14.82 -16.00
C PHE A 256 18.62 -15.26 -17.09
N GLY A 257 18.67 -16.56 -17.40
CA GLY A 257 19.60 -17.13 -18.37
C GLY A 257 19.42 -16.57 -19.77
N GLY A 258 20.54 -16.37 -20.46
CA GLY A 258 20.51 -15.96 -21.87
C GLY A 258 20.11 -14.49 -22.08
N GLN A 259 20.22 -13.64 -21.06
CA GLN A 259 19.94 -12.21 -21.14
C GLN A 259 21.09 -11.44 -20.47
N PRO A 260 21.46 -10.25 -20.98
CA PRO A 260 22.46 -9.42 -20.32
C PRO A 260 21.91 -8.88 -18.99
N ILE A 261 22.71 -8.96 -17.95
CA ILE A 261 22.49 -8.29 -16.67
C ILE A 261 23.39 -7.06 -16.69
N ARG A 262 22.80 -5.92 -17.03
CA ARG A 262 23.55 -4.70 -17.30
C ARG A 262 23.87 -3.97 -16.02
N GLY A 263 25.03 -3.33 -15.95
CA GLY A 263 25.41 -2.63 -14.74
C GLY A 263 26.53 -1.63 -14.90
N TYR A 264 26.80 -0.92 -13.81
CA TYR A 264 28.01 -0.14 -13.64
C TYR A 264 28.58 -0.38 -12.24
N PHE A 265 29.86 -0.12 -12.10
CA PHE A 265 30.61 -0.35 -10.88
C PHE A 265 31.55 0.83 -10.60
N ALA A 266 31.49 1.38 -9.39
CA ALA A 266 32.36 2.45 -8.94
C ALA A 266 32.87 2.20 -7.52
N VAL A 267 34.18 2.37 -7.32
CA VAL A 267 34.83 2.27 -6.01
C VAL A 267 35.63 3.56 -5.78
N PRO A 268 35.15 4.48 -4.94
CA PRO A 268 35.89 5.67 -4.62
C PRO A 268 37.07 5.33 -3.70
N THR A 269 38.24 5.94 -3.94
CA THR A 269 39.39 5.89 -3.02
C THR A 269 39.23 6.83 -1.83
N GLY A 270 38.39 7.86 -1.98
CA GLY A 270 38.02 8.82 -0.93
C GLY A 270 36.72 8.48 -0.19
N PRO A 271 36.04 9.48 0.40
CA PRO A 271 34.70 9.27 0.95
C PRO A 271 33.71 8.94 -0.18
N GLY A 272 32.84 7.95 0.01
CA GLY A 272 31.79 7.63 -0.97
C GLY A 272 31.33 6.18 -1.02
N GLY A 273 32.12 5.22 -0.50
CA GLY A 273 31.78 3.79 -0.46
C GLY A 273 31.49 3.16 -1.83
N ILE A 274 31.40 1.82 -1.86
CA ILE A 274 31.27 1.08 -3.11
C ILE A 274 29.87 1.24 -3.68
N GLN A 275 29.79 1.40 -5.01
CA GLN A 275 28.55 1.46 -5.77
C GLN A 275 28.57 0.38 -6.86
N LEU A 276 27.66 -0.57 -6.77
CA LEU A 276 27.34 -1.50 -7.84
C LEU A 276 25.85 -1.41 -8.11
N VAL A 277 25.45 -1.15 -9.34
CA VAL A 277 24.06 -1.27 -9.77
C VAL A 277 24.01 -2.22 -10.94
N VAL A 278 23.21 -3.28 -10.81
CA VAL A 278 22.95 -4.23 -11.88
C VAL A 278 21.45 -4.41 -12.06
N GLU A 279 21.00 -4.52 -13.30
CA GLU A 279 19.60 -4.77 -13.63
C GLU A 279 19.45 -5.64 -14.87
N THR A 280 18.35 -6.36 -14.91
CA THR A 280 17.96 -7.16 -16.07
C THR A 280 16.45 -7.16 -16.20
N SER A 281 15.96 -7.22 -17.43
CA SER A 281 14.54 -7.26 -17.74
C SER A 281 14.27 -8.23 -18.88
N VAL A 282 13.27 -9.08 -18.70
CA VAL A 282 12.75 -9.97 -19.73
C VAL A 282 11.33 -9.59 -20.02
N LEU A 283 11.08 -9.32 -21.29
CA LEU A 283 9.77 -9.02 -21.79
C LEU A 283 8.89 -10.28 -21.79
N PRO A 284 7.58 -10.15 -21.50
CA PRO A 284 6.67 -11.28 -21.55
C PRO A 284 6.64 -11.88 -22.96
N LYS A 285 6.74 -13.21 -23.06
CA LYS A 285 6.62 -13.95 -24.33
C LYS A 285 5.36 -14.82 -24.31
N PRO A 286 4.47 -14.70 -25.32
CA PRO A 286 3.31 -15.57 -25.42
C PRO A 286 3.73 -17.01 -25.69
N ALA A 287 2.89 -17.98 -25.32
CA ALA A 287 3.13 -19.38 -25.67
C ALA A 287 3.12 -19.56 -27.19
N THR A 288 4.14 -20.23 -27.73
CA THR A 288 4.25 -20.53 -29.16
C THR A 288 4.57 -22.02 -29.34
N GLY A 289 3.67 -22.77 -29.97
CA GLY A 289 3.84 -24.21 -30.17
C GLY A 289 3.93 -24.98 -28.84
N GLU A 290 5.02 -25.71 -28.62
CA GLU A 290 5.29 -26.46 -27.39
C GLU A 290 5.93 -25.62 -26.27
N ALA A 291 6.33 -24.37 -26.54
CA ALA A 291 6.96 -23.50 -25.55
C ALA A 291 5.91 -22.82 -24.65
N SER A 292 6.09 -22.94 -23.33
CA SER A 292 5.23 -22.29 -22.33
C SER A 292 5.38 -20.77 -22.36
N ALA A 293 4.32 -20.04 -22.02
CA ALA A 293 4.37 -18.59 -21.88
C ALA A 293 5.40 -18.18 -20.81
N VAL A 294 6.22 -17.16 -21.10
CA VAL A 294 7.21 -16.61 -20.16
C VAL A 294 6.65 -15.30 -19.60
N PRO A 295 6.44 -15.19 -18.28
CA PRO A 295 5.98 -13.94 -17.68
C PRO A 295 7.07 -12.87 -17.82
N GLY A 296 6.63 -11.60 -17.95
CA GLY A 296 7.54 -10.48 -17.91
C GLY A 296 8.15 -10.35 -16.53
N PHE A 297 9.46 -10.19 -16.43
CA PHE A 297 10.14 -9.99 -15.15
C PHE A 297 11.24 -8.95 -15.26
N SER A 298 11.52 -8.24 -14.18
CA SER A 298 12.70 -7.38 -14.06
C SER A 298 13.30 -7.46 -12.67
N ILE A 299 14.62 -7.42 -12.59
CA ILE A 299 15.35 -7.38 -11.32
C ILE A 299 16.34 -6.23 -11.37
N ARG A 300 16.44 -5.52 -10.25
CA ARG A 300 17.46 -4.51 -10.01
C ARG A 300 18.10 -4.77 -8.64
N ILE A 301 19.42 -4.85 -8.62
CA ILE A 301 20.22 -5.01 -7.42
C ILE A 301 21.13 -3.79 -7.31
N GLU A 302 21.10 -3.14 -6.15
CA GLU A 302 22.00 -2.04 -5.81
C GLU A 302 22.81 -2.44 -4.58
N CYS A 303 24.13 -2.31 -4.66
CA CYS A 303 25.05 -2.35 -3.54
C CYS A 303 25.67 -0.95 -3.42
N ILE A 304 24.95 -0.02 -2.78
CA ILE A 304 25.37 1.36 -2.58
C ILE A 304 25.59 1.53 -1.07
N ASP A 305 26.78 1.16 -0.60
CA ASP A 305 27.12 1.20 0.82
C ASP A 305 28.25 2.20 1.07
N PRO A 306 27.95 3.40 1.63
CA PRO A 306 28.95 4.43 1.90
C PRO A 306 29.98 4.01 2.96
N THR A 307 29.69 2.95 3.73
CA THR A 307 30.56 2.42 4.79
C THR A 307 31.50 1.33 4.27
N ALA A 308 31.19 0.71 3.13
CA ALA A 308 32.01 -0.33 2.54
C ALA A 308 33.36 0.22 2.05
N ARG A 309 34.45 -0.44 2.47
CA ARG A 309 35.84 -0.07 2.14
C ARG A 309 36.55 -1.05 1.20
N GLY A 310 35.91 -2.16 0.86
CA GLY A 310 36.47 -3.22 0.02
C GLY A 310 35.37 -4.06 -0.59
N LEU A 311 35.71 -4.85 -1.61
CA LEU A 311 34.76 -5.64 -2.41
C LEU A 311 33.99 -6.68 -1.58
N SER A 312 34.57 -7.16 -0.48
CA SER A 312 33.88 -7.95 0.53
C SER A 312 32.65 -7.25 1.12
N GLY A 313 32.56 -5.92 1.01
CA GLY A 313 31.42 -5.09 1.40
C GLY A 313 30.34 -4.92 0.33
N LEU A 314 30.39 -5.64 -0.81
CA LEU A 314 29.33 -5.66 -1.84
C LEU A 314 28.07 -6.40 -1.39
N THR A 315 27.52 -6.02 -0.24
CA THR A 315 26.23 -6.50 0.24
C THR A 315 25.11 -5.68 -0.41
N PRO A 316 24.08 -6.31 -1.02
CA PRO A 316 22.95 -5.58 -1.57
C PRO A 316 22.28 -4.68 -0.54
N THR A 317 22.14 -3.40 -0.87
CA THR A 317 21.35 -2.42 -0.13
C THR A 317 19.91 -2.37 -0.65
N LEU A 318 19.70 -2.71 -1.92
CA LEU A 318 18.38 -2.86 -2.53
C LEU A 318 18.37 -4.08 -3.47
N ILE A 319 17.32 -4.89 -3.37
CA ILE A 319 16.94 -5.87 -4.39
C ILE A 319 15.47 -5.61 -4.70
N SER A 320 15.19 -5.20 -5.93
CA SER A 320 13.82 -5.03 -6.43
C SER A 320 13.56 -6.05 -7.53
N ALA A 321 12.54 -6.88 -7.35
CA ALA A 321 12.11 -7.87 -8.32
C ALA A 321 10.65 -7.62 -8.69
N THR A 322 10.37 -7.52 -9.98
CA THR A 322 9.05 -7.20 -10.52
C THR A 322 8.62 -8.29 -11.48
N VAL A 323 7.39 -8.79 -11.37
CA VAL A 323 6.80 -9.79 -12.25
C VAL A 323 5.42 -9.35 -12.71
N ASP A 324 5.16 -9.44 -14.02
CA ASP A 324 3.83 -9.24 -14.58
C ASP A 324 3.02 -10.55 -14.46
N LEU A 325 1.89 -10.50 -13.75
CA LEU A 325 1.04 -11.64 -13.42
C LEU A 325 -0.08 -11.82 -14.47
N PRO A 326 -0.23 -13.01 -15.09
CA PRO A 326 -1.31 -13.28 -16.04
C PRO A 326 -2.61 -13.63 -15.30
N ILE A 327 -3.29 -12.60 -14.78
CA ILE A 327 -4.54 -12.78 -14.00
C ILE A 327 -5.79 -12.73 -14.90
N ASN A 328 -5.71 -12.09 -16.06
CA ASN A 328 -6.86 -11.88 -16.92
C ASN A 328 -7.44 -13.22 -17.45
N ASN A 329 -8.77 -13.38 -17.36
CA ASN A 329 -9.53 -14.58 -17.72
C ASN A 329 -9.14 -15.87 -16.97
N ARG A 330 -8.49 -15.76 -15.81
CA ARG A 330 -8.18 -16.95 -14.99
C ARG A 330 -9.45 -17.42 -14.28
N SER A 331 -9.80 -18.70 -14.43
CA SER A 331 -10.94 -19.32 -13.75
C SER A 331 -10.47 -20.19 -12.58
N LEU A 332 -11.07 -20.02 -11.40
CA LEU A 332 -10.86 -20.89 -10.24
C LEU A 332 -12.17 -21.62 -9.87
N PRO A 333 -12.13 -22.91 -9.52
CA PRO A 333 -13.30 -23.61 -9.00
C PRO A 333 -13.58 -23.17 -7.55
N LEU A 334 -14.80 -22.70 -7.30
CA LEU A 334 -15.38 -22.58 -5.96
C LEU A 334 -16.08 -23.89 -5.62
N GLU A 335 -15.71 -24.49 -4.49
CA GLU A 335 -16.45 -25.63 -3.95
C GLU A 335 -17.94 -25.28 -3.81
N GLN A 336 -18.82 -26.15 -4.32
CA GLN A 336 -20.28 -26.03 -4.28
C GLN A 336 -20.92 -24.90 -5.12
N LEU A 337 -20.15 -23.94 -5.65
CA LEU A 337 -20.70 -22.76 -6.36
C LEU A 337 -20.32 -22.67 -7.85
N GLY A 338 -19.34 -23.45 -8.32
CA GLY A 338 -18.93 -23.47 -9.74
C GLY A 338 -17.66 -22.65 -10.01
N ASN A 339 -17.43 -22.27 -11.26
CA ASN A 339 -16.19 -21.60 -11.67
C ASN A 339 -16.30 -20.07 -11.56
N LEU A 340 -15.35 -19.44 -10.86
CA LEU A 340 -15.21 -17.99 -10.77
C LEU A 340 -14.11 -17.50 -11.70
N THR A 341 -14.48 -16.65 -12.66
CA THR A 341 -13.53 -16.03 -13.60
C THR A 341 -13.10 -14.66 -13.09
N PHE A 342 -11.79 -14.45 -13.01
CA PHE A 342 -11.19 -13.17 -12.64
C PHE A 342 -10.74 -12.41 -13.89
N LEU A 343 -10.91 -11.10 -13.82
CA LEU A 343 -10.33 -10.14 -14.75
C LEU A 343 -9.28 -9.35 -13.99
N GLY A 344 -8.21 -8.92 -14.65
CA GLY A 344 -7.16 -8.11 -14.03
C GLY A 344 -6.87 -6.87 -14.86
N GLY A 345 -6.32 -5.83 -14.25
CA GLY A 345 -5.71 -4.74 -14.98
C GLY A 345 -4.58 -5.25 -15.88
N GLU A 346 -4.31 -4.54 -16.98
CA GLU A 346 -3.32 -4.97 -17.96
C GLU A 346 -2.14 -3.99 -17.94
N PRO A 347 -0.97 -4.33 -17.32
CA PRO A 347 -0.67 -5.55 -16.55
C PRO A 347 -0.98 -5.40 -15.03
N VAL A 348 -1.20 -6.55 -14.36
CA VAL A 348 -1.06 -6.65 -12.90
C VAL A 348 0.39 -7.01 -12.59
N ARG A 349 1.02 -6.27 -11.70
CA ARG A 349 2.45 -6.33 -11.42
C ARG A 349 2.71 -6.57 -9.95
N ALA A 350 3.42 -7.64 -9.64
CA ALA A 350 3.95 -7.93 -8.31
C ALA A 350 5.37 -7.38 -8.19
N THR A 351 5.61 -6.56 -7.17
CA THR A 351 6.93 -5.99 -6.86
C THR A 351 7.35 -6.44 -5.48
N ALA A 352 8.44 -7.20 -5.39
CA ALA A 352 9.10 -7.55 -4.15
C ALA A 352 10.35 -6.68 -3.98
N THR A 353 10.47 -6.02 -2.84
CA THR A 353 11.60 -5.16 -2.52
C THR A 353 12.23 -5.61 -1.21
N PHE A 354 13.53 -5.90 -1.26
CA PHE A 354 14.38 -6.11 -0.11
C PHE A 354 15.30 -4.89 0.03
N ALA A 355 15.21 -4.16 1.13
CA ALA A 355 16.01 -2.97 1.36
C ALA A 355 16.73 -3.04 2.71
N ARG A 356 17.95 -2.52 2.75
CA ARG A 356 18.79 -2.39 3.94
C ARG A 356 19.17 -0.93 4.12
N ASP A 357 19.20 -0.44 5.36
CA ASP A 357 19.85 0.82 5.67
C ASP A 357 21.27 0.54 6.20
N PRO A 358 22.33 0.70 5.39
CA PRO A 358 23.69 0.40 5.82
C PRO A 358 24.22 1.37 6.89
N VAL A 359 23.60 2.54 7.08
CA VAL A 359 24.09 3.60 7.97
C VAL A 359 23.42 3.53 9.33
N ASN A 360 22.08 3.48 9.35
CA ASN A 360 21.32 3.58 10.60
C ASN A 360 20.89 2.22 11.16
N ASP A 361 20.77 1.18 10.32
CA ASP A 361 20.20 -0.11 10.72
C ASP A 361 20.80 -1.28 9.91
N ALA A 362 22.14 -1.38 9.96
CA ALA A 362 22.94 -2.27 9.13
C ALA A 362 22.60 -3.77 9.29
N GLY A 363 21.92 -4.17 10.37
CA GLY A 363 21.51 -5.55 10.66
C GLY A 363 20.09 -5.91 10.24
N THR A 364 19.31 -4.94 9.78
CA THR A 364 17.89 -5.14 9.48
C THR A 364 17.62 -5.04 7.99
N MET A 365 16.91 -6.03 7.47
CA MET A 365 16.38 -6.03 6.10
C MET A 365 14.88 -5.78 6.17
N ARG A 366 14.38 -4.87 5.33
CA ARG A 366 12.95 -4.63 5.13
C ARG A 366 12.50 -5.35 3.87
N LEU A 367 11.45 -6.16 4.00
CA LEU A 367 10.78 -6.79 2.86
C LEU A 367 9.41 -6.14 2.67
N ALA A 368 9.18 -5.62 1.47
CA ALA A 368 7.88 -5.20 1.00
C ALA A 368 7.46 -6.05 -0.20
N LEU A 369 6.21 -6.51 -0.21
CA LEU A 369 5.58 -7.08 -1.41
C LEU A 369 4.33 -6.26 -1.72
N GLY A 370 4.32 -5.61 -2.88
CA GLY A 370 3.19 -4.84 -3.36
C GLY A 370 2.65 -5.40 -4.67
N LEU A 371 1.33 -5.45 -4.81
CA LEU A 371 0.66 -5.68 -6.08
C LEU A 371 0.12 -4.35 -6.62
N SER A 372 0.37 -4.07 -7.89
CA SER A 372 -0.13 -2.89 -8.60
C SER A 372 -0.79 -3.30 -9.92
N SER A 373 -1.67 -2.46 -10.46
CA SER A 373 -2.29 -2.68 -11.77
C SER A 373 -2.60 -1.36 -12.44
N GLN A 374 -2.78 -1.38 -13.75
CA GLN A 374 -3.24 -0.22 -14.51
C GLN A 374 -4.68 -0.42 -15.02
N GLY A 375 -5.44 0.68 -15.06
CA GLY A 375 -6.80 0.70 -15.61
C GLY A 375 -7.92 0.46 -14.58
N PRO A 376 -9.19 0.53 -15.02
CA PRO A 376 -10.36 0.50 -14.13
C PRO A 376 -10.66 -0.89 -13.54
N ALA A 377 -9.99 -1.94 -14.02
CA ALA A 377 -10.16 -3.32 -13.54
C ALA A 377 -9.42 -3.60 -12.23
N GLY A 378 -8.58 -2.68 -11.75
CA GLY A 378 -7.78 -2.88 -10.54
C GLY A 378 -6.92 -4.15 -10.59
N LEU A 379 -6.50 -4.64 -9.43
CA LEU A 379 -5.70 -5.87 -9.31
C LEU A 379 -6.52 -7.08 -9.76
N VAL A 380 -7.78 -7.12 -9.32
CA VAL A 380 -8.72 -8.21 -9.59
C VAL A 380 -10.12 -7.62 -9.70
N THR A 381 -10.84 -7.97 -10.77
CA THR A 381 -12.26 -7.66 -10.96
C THR A 381 -13.06 -8.96 -11.13
N VAL A 382 -14.21 -9.01 -10.48
CA VAL A 382 -15.25 -10.02 -10.70
C VAL A 382 -16.52 -9.27 -11.10
N ARG A 383 -17.10 -9.60 -12.26
CA ARG A 383 -18.28 -8.90 -12.81
C ARG A 383 -19.40 -9.87 -13.17
N THR A 384 -20.64 -9.40 -13.06
CA THR A 384 -21.83 -10.07 -13.57
C THR A 384 -22.69 -9.10 -14.38
N ASP A 385 -23.39 -9.63 -15.39
CA ASP A 385 -24.31 -8.88 -16.25
C ASP A 385 -25.77 -9.07 -15.80
N ASP A 386 -26.69 -8.28 -16.37
CA ASP A 386 -28.13 -8.33 -16.04
C ASP A 386 -28.79 -9.69 -16.32
N GLY A 387 -28.16 -10.56 -17.13
CA GLY A 387 -28.64 -11.91 -17.42
C GLY A 387 -28.15 -13.00 -16.45
N ALA A 388 -27.35 -12.66 -15.44
CA ALA A 388 -26.78 -13.65 -14.51
C ALA A 388 -27.88 -14.29 -13.63
N GLY A 389 -27.80 -15.61 -13.44
CA GLY A 389 -28.71 -16.34 -12.56
C GLY A 389 -28.54 -15.95 -11.08
N VAL A 390 -29.56 -16.22 -10.27
CA VAL A 390 -29.51 -15.96 -8.81
C VAL A 390 -28.37 -16.72 -8.12
N LEU A 391 -28.03 -17.90 -8.64
CA LEU A 391 -26.94 -18.77 -8.15
C LEU A 391 -25.64 -18.62 -8.95
N ASP A 392 -25.50 -17.57 -9.76
CA ASP A 392 -24.26 -17.34 -10.50
C ASP A 392 -23.08 -17.10 -9.54
N PRO A 393 -21.97 -17.86 -9.60
CA PRO A 393 -20.88 -17.76 -8.63
C PRO A 393 -20.27 -16.36 -8.51
N ALA A 394 -20.22 -15.58 -9.59
CA ALA A 394 -19.71 -14.21 -9.54
C ALA A 394 -20.69 -13.27 -8.83
N LYS A 395 -22.01 -13.47 -8.99
CA LYS A 395 -23.04 -12.73 -8.25
C LYS A 395 -22.95 -13.04 -6.76
N LEU A 396 -22.79 -14.31 -6.41
CA LEU A 396 -22.68 -14.77 -5.02
C LEU A 396 -21.43 -14.21 -4.35
N PHE A 397 -20.30 -14.25 -5.03
CA PHE A 397 -19.04 -13.67 -4.56
C PHE A 397 -19.17 -12.15 -4.32
N ASN A 398 -19.73 -11.40 -5.28
CA ASN A 398 -19.90 -9.96 -5.14
C ASN A 398 -20.87 -9.61 -4.00
N THR A 399 -21.96 -10.37 -3.84
CA THR A 399 -22.93 -10.20 -2.74
C THR A 399 -22.27 -10.47 -1.39
N ALA A 400 -21.50 -11.55 -1.28
CA ALA A 400 -20.77 -11.89 -0.08
C ALA A 400 -19.75 -10.81 0.30
N ALA A 401 -18.99 -10.28 -0.67
CA ALA A 401 -18.02 -9.22 -0.45
C ALA A 401 -18.69 -7.89 -0.02
N ALA A 402 -19.87 -7.57 -0.56
CA ALA A 402 -20.66 -6.40 -0.18
C ALA A 402 -21.21 -6.49 1.26
N MET A 403 -21.56 -7.70 1.71
CA MET A 403 -22.22 -7.95 2.99
C MET A 403 -21.32 -8.61 4.04
N ALA A 404 -20.03 -8.78 3.77
CA ALA A 404 -19.10 -9.56 4.59
C ALA A 404 -19.10 -9.15 6.06
N THR A 405 -19.02 -7.84 6.35
CA THR A 405 -19.04 -7.30 7.72
C THR A 405 -20.36 -7.58 8.45
N SER A 406 -21.49 -7.56 7.74
CA SER A 406 -22.82 -7.82 8.31
C SER A 406 -23.06 -9.31 8.56
N LEU A 407 -22.62 -10.17 7.64
CA LEU A 407 -22.67 -11.63 7.76
C LEU A 407 -21.83 -12.11 8.95
N ILE A 408 -20.66 -11.51 9.12
CA ILE A 408 -19.78 -11.76 10.26
C ILE A 408 -20.42 -11.30 11.57
N ALA A 409 -21.00 -10.09 11.61
CA ALA A 409 -21.62 -9.53 12.82
C ALA A 409 -22.85 -10.33 13.28
N ASN A 410 -23.62 -10.89 12.35
CA ASN A 410 -24.79 -11.73 12.65
C ASN A 410 -24.42 -13.16 13.05
N GLY A 411 -23.16 -13.57 12.93
CA GLY A 411 -22.73 -14.95 13.19
C GLY A 411 -23.12 -15.95 12.10
N ASP A 412 -23.48 -15.46 10.91
CA ASP A 412 -23.87 -16.29 9.75
C ASP A 412 -22.69 -17.03 9.12
N VAL A 413 -21.45 -16.63 9.46
CA VAL A 413 -20.20 -17.26 9.02
C VAL A 413 -19.47 -17.83 10.23
N GLN A 414 -19.08 -19.11 10.16
CA GLN A 414 -18.30 -19.75 11.22
C GLN A 414 -16.99 -19.01 11.46
N ASN A 415 -16.72 -18.72 12.73
CA ASN A 415 -15.54 -18.03 13.22
C ASN A 415 -14.54 -19.06 13.78
N ASP A 416 -13.34 -19.13 13.21
CA ASP A 416 -12.22 -19.91 13.75
C ASP A 416 -11.13 -18.98 14.29
N GLY A 417 -11.31 -18.50 15.53
CA GLY A 417 -10.32 -17.66 16.21
C GLY A 417 -10.08 -16.28 15.58
N GLY A 418 -11.12 -15.65 15.05
CA GLY A 418 -11.08 -14.35 14.36
C GLY A 418 -10.89 -14.45 12.85
N LYS A 419 -10.80 -15.67 12.31
CA LYS A 419 -10.56 -15.93 10.88
C LYS A 419 -11.82 -16.48 10.22
N TYR A 420 -12.07 -15.99 9.01
CA TYR A 420 -13.19 -16.40 8.17
C TYR A 420 -12.67 -16.98 6.85
N HIS A 421 -13.02 -18.23 6.56
CA HIS A 421 -12.65 -18.85 5.30
C HIS A 421 -13.38 -18.17 4.13
N LEU A 422 -12.66 -17.81 3.07
CA LEU A 422 -13.23 -17.14 1.90
C LEU A 422 -14.40 -17.92 1.29
N ALA A 423 -14.30 -19.26 1.25
CA ALA A 423 -15.37 -20.12 0.75
C ALA A 423 -16.65 -20.04 1.60
N ALA A 424 -16.53 -19.93 2.92
CA ALA A 424 -17.68 -19.81 3.82
C ALA A 424 -18.38 -18.45 3.67
N ILE A 425 -17.60 -17.37 3.52
CA ILE A 425 -18.15 -16.03 3.22
C ILE A 425 -18.89 -16.06 1.88
N ALA A 426 -18.30 -16.64 0.83
CA ALA A 426 -18.93 -16.76 -0.48
C ALA A 426 -20.24 -17.58 -0.44
N ALA A 427 -20.28 -18.67 0.32
CA ALA A 427 -21.48 -19.48 0.52
C ALA A 427 -22.60 -18.72 1.24
N ALA A 428 -22.27 -17.92 2.26
CA ALA A 428 -23.24 -17.07 2.95
C ALA A 428 -23.87 -16.01 2.02
N GLY A 429 -23.14 -15.55 1.01
CA GLY A 429 -23.67 -14.70 -0.06
C GLY A 429 -24.85 -15.29 -0.83
N ALA A 430 -24.97 -16.63 -0.90
CA ALA A 430 -26.09 -17.30 -1.57
C ALA A 430 -27.45 -16.95 -0.95
N ALA A 431 -27.53 -16.92 0.39
CA ALA A 431 -28.76 -16.58 1.10
C ALA A 431 -29.21 -15.13 0.86
N LEU A 432 -28.26 -14.24 0.57
CA LEU A 432 -28.50 -12.80 0.38
C LEU A 432 -28.60 -12.38 -1.09
N SER A 433 -28.32 -13.28 -2.03
CA SER A 433 -28.26 -13.00 -3.47
C SER A 433 -29.59 -12.50 -4.07
N SER A 434 -30.72 -12.76 -3.41
CA SER A 434 -32.06 -12.29 -3.79
C SER A 434 -32.30 -10.81 -3.48
N LEU A 435 -31.48 -10.20 -2.61
CA LEU A 435 -31.57 -8.78 -2.25
C LEU A 435 -30.95 -7.87 -3.31
N PHE A 436 -30.15 -8.44 -4.20
CA PHE A 436 -29.40 -7.69 -5.19
C PHE A 436 -29.76 -8.14 -6.60
N GLU A 437 -29.79 -7.18 -7.50
CA GLU A 437 -29.97 -7.43 -8.93
C GLU A 437 -28.78 -8.22 -9.50
N PRO A 438 -28.94 -8.91 -10.65
CA PRO A 438 -27.89 -9.72 -11.24
C PRO A 438 -26.59 -8.96 -11.56
N LYS A 439 -26.68 -7.71 -12.04
CA LYS A 439 -25.51 -6.90 -12.43
C LYS A 439 -24.76 -6.37 -11.20
N SER A 440 -23.53 -6.81 -11.02
CA SER A 440 -22.67 -6.44 -9.89
C SER A 440 -21.19 -6.46 -10.27
N GLN A 441 -20.35 -5.73 -9.53
CA GLN A 441 -18.92 -5.65 -9.79
C GLN A 441 -18.11 -5.53 -8.51
N PHE A 442 -17.17 -6.45 -8.29
CA PHE A 442 -16.11 -6.35 -7.29
C PHE A 442 -14.82 -5.88 -7.95
N VAL A 443 -14.07 -5.01 -7.27
CA VAL A 443 -12.73 -4.55 -7.67
C VAL A 443 -11.79 -4.54 -6.45
N LEU A 444 -10.70 -5.30 -6.51
CA LEU A 444 -9.58 -5.23 -5.57
C LEU A 444 -8.60 -4.14 -6.05
N HIS A 445 -8.34 -3.14 -5.22
CA HIS A 445 -7.52 -1.97 -5.58
C HIS A 445 -6.07 -2.11 -5.14
N GLY A 446 -5.84 -2.69 -3.96
CA GLY A 446 -4.52 -2.80 -3.36
C GLY A 446 -4.38 -4.08 -2.54
N ALA A 447 -3.18 -4.65 -2.56
CA ALA A 447 -2.78 -5.77 -1.72
C ALA A 447 -1.31 -5.57 -1.34
N GLU A 448 -1.05 -5.33 -0.06
CA GLU A 448 0.28 -4.96 0.45
C GLU A 448 0.69 -5.85 1.63
N ILE A 449 1.93 -6.37 1.59
CA ILE A 449 2.63 -6.91 2.76
C ILE A 449 3.72 -5.91 3.13
N GLU A 450 3.67 -5.44 4.38
CA GLU A 450 4.81 -4.81 5.02
C GLU A 450 5.25 -5.73 6.19
N SER A 451 6.40 -6.39 6.03
CA SER A 451 7.00 -7.21 7.08
C SER A 451 8.32 -6.60 7.49
N THR A 452 8.36 -6.07 8.71
CA THR A 452 9.60 -5.60 9.35
C THR A 452 10.17 -6.72 10.20
N GLY A 453 11.32 -7.29 9.83
CA GLY A 453 11.96 -8.35 10.62
C GLY A 453 13.20 -8.99 9.97
N HIS A 454 13.89 -9.87 10.70
CA HIS A 454 15.05 -10.61 10.19
C HIS A 454 14.63 -11.73 9.23
N GLY A 455 14.56 -11.41 7.94
CA GLY A 455 14.44 -12.39 6.86
C GLY A 455 13.01 -12.66 6.39
N LEU A 456 12.93 -13.45 5.31
CA LEU A 456 11.68 -13.95 4.76
C LEU A 456 10.94 -14.78 5.83
N PRO A 457 9.60 -14.67 5.97
CA PRO A 457 8.80 -15.71 6.62
C PRO A 457 8.78 -16.96 5.71
N VAL A 458 9.94 -17.62 5.55
CA VAL A 458 10.05 -18.84 4.75
C VAL A 458 9.30 -19.94 5.49
N GLY A 459 8.16 -20.34 4.94
CA GLY A 459 7.33 -21.43 5.45
C GLY A 459 6.24 -21.04 6.45
N GLY A 460 6.04 -19.75 6.75
CA GLY A 460 4.94 -19.24 7.58
C GLY A 460 3.80 -18.62 6.75
N PRO A 461 2.61 -18.37 7.35
CA PRO A 461 1.52 -17.67 6.68
C PRO A 461 1.92 -16.23 6.31
N ILE A 462 1.56 -15.80 5.09
CA ILE A 462 1.81 -14.44 4.60
C ILE A 462 0.58 -13.58 4.90
N SER A 463 0.75 -12.39 5.47
CA SER A 463 -0.36 -11.48 5.78
C SER A 463 -0.36 -10.28 4.83
N LEU A 464 -1.44 -10.12 4.07
CA LEU A 464 -1.70 -8.99 3.16
C LEU A 464 -2.79 -8.08 3.73
N ASN A 465 -2.63 -6.76 3.60
CA ASN A 465 -3.72 -5.82 3.76
C ASN A 465 -4.42 -5.62 2.41
N LEU A 466 -5.73 -5.83 2.38
CA LEU A 466 -6.58 -5.74 1.20
C LEU A 466 -7.50 -4.52 1.28
N ASP A 467 -7.62 -3.86 0.13
CA ASP A 467 -8.52 -2.74 -0.10
C ASP A 467 -9.37 -3.04 -1.34
N TYR A 468 -10.69 -3.19 -1.17
CA TYR A 468 -11.61 -3.54 -2.25
C TYR A 468 -12.87 -2.66 -2.27
N SER A 469 -13.53 -2.59 -3.41
CA SER A 469 -14.87 -1.99 -3.54
C SER A 469 -15.83 -2.93 -4.25
N VAL A 470 -17.11 -2.84 -3.90
CA VAL A 470 -18.18 -3.59 -4.56
C VAL A 470 -19.27 -2.63 -5.01
N ALA A 471 -19.65 -2.71 -6.29
CA ALA A 471 -20.81 -2.06 -6.86
C ALA A 471 -21.96 -3.07 -6.99
N VAL A 472 -23.08 -2.78 -6.36
CA VAL A 472 -24.29 -3.63 -6.33
C VAL A 472 -25.54 -2.77 -6.53
N ARG A 473 -26.59 -3.35 -7.12
CA ARG A 473 -27.93 -2.75 -7.09
C ARG A 473 -28.83 -3.55 -6.17
N VAL A 474 -29.53 -2.87 -5.29
CA VAL A 474 -30.55 -3.49 -4.44
C VAL A 474 -31.79 -3.75 -5.29
N THR A 475 -32.37 -4.95 -5.15
CA THR A 475 -33.64 -5.30 -5.76
C THR A 475 -34.76 -4.43 -5.22
N ALA A 476 -35.76 -4.14 -6.04
CA ALA A 476 -36.83 -3.21 -5.71
C ALA A 476 -37.46 -3.51 -4.33
N LEU A 477 -37.42 -2.51 -3.44
CA LEU A 477 -38.00 -2.57 -2.11
C LEU A 477 -39.39 -1.94 -2.18
N GLY A 478 -40.43 -2.73 -2.00
CA GLY A 478 -41.81 -2.26 -2.09
C GLY A 478 -42.72 -2.88 -1.06
N ILE A 479 -43.75 -2.13 -0.68
CA ILE A 479 -44.87 -2.66 0.10
C ILE A 479 -45.86 -3.30 -0.88
N PRO A 480 -46.39 -4.50 -0.62
CA PRO A 480 -47.44 -5.09 -1.45
C PRO A 480 -48.63 -4.13 -1.65
N GLY A 481 -48.83 -3.65 -2.89
CA GLY A 481 -49.90 -2.70 -3.24
C GLY A 481 -49.60 -1.22 -2.94
N GLY A 482 -48.38 -0.87 -2.54
CA GLY A 482 -47.94 0.49 -2.21
C GLY A 482 -46.76 1.00 -3.06
N PRO A 483 -46.10 2.11 -2.68
CA PRO A 483 -44.92 2.61 -3.38
C PRO A 483 -43.77 1.61 -3.30
N SER A 484 -43.01 1.48 -4.39
CA SER A 484 -41.75 0.74 -4.42
C SER A 484 -40.60 1.65 -4.81
N VAL A 485 -39.41 1.36 -4.27
CA VAL A 485 -38.17 2.06 -4.60
C VAL A 485 -37.21 1.06 -5.24
N SER A 486 -36.66 1.42 -6.38
CA SER A 486 -35.69 0.63 -7.13
C SER A 486 -34.45 1.47 -7.43
N MET A 487 -33.31 0.83 -7.69
CA MET A 487 -32.10 1.55 -8.08
C MET A 487 -32.10 1.83 -9.58
N VAL A 488 -31.62 3.00 -9.98
CA VAL A 488 -31.45 3.36 -11.40
C VAL A 488 -30.43 2.40 -12.04
N PRO A 489 -30.73 1.77 -13.20
CA PRO A 489 -29.94 0.66 -13.74
C PRO A 489 -28.43 0.90 -13.91
N ASP A 490 -28.02 2.14 -14.20
CA ASP A 490 -26.63 2.54 -14.46
C ASP A 490 -25.97 3.31 -13.31
N GLN A 491 -26.62 3.40 -12.15
CA GLN A 491 -26.10 4.14 -10.98
C GLN A 491 -26.14 3.26 -9.72
N PRO A 492 -25.31 2.21 -9.63
CA PRO A 492 -25.29 1.28 -8.51
C PRO A 492 -24.75 1.92 -7.23
N MET A 493 -25.06 1.30 -6.09
CA MET A 493 -24.44 1.62 -4.81
C MET A 493 -23.03 1.03 -4.80
N ARG A 494 -22.04 1.82 -4.41
CA ARG A 494 -20.64 1.40 -4.27
C ARG A 494 -20.22 1.43 -2.81
N ILE A 495 -19.84 0.25 -2.31
CA ILE A 495 -19.33 0.03 -0.95
C ILE A 495 -17.82 -0.15 -1.06
N ARG A 496 -17.05 0.55 -0.23
CA ARG A 496 -15.60 0.40 -0.12
C ARG A 496 -15.27 -0.24 1.23
N VAL A 497 -14.40 -1.25 1.20
CA VAL A 497 -13.89 -1.91 2.40
C VAL A 497 -12.36 -1.84 2.38
N ARG A 498 -11.78 -1.30 3.45
CA ARG A 498 -10.35 -1.09 3.59
C ARG A 498 -9.79 -1.90 4.74
N ARG A 499 -8.48 -2.17 4.69
CA ARG A 499 -7.71 -2.80 5.78
C ARG A 499 -8.21 -4.21 6.16
N VAL A 500 -8.72 -4.96 5.19
CA VAL A 500 -9.06 -6.38 5.42
C VAL A 500 -7.77 -7.18 5.39
N ARG A 501 -7.50 -7.97 6.43
CA ARG A 501 -6.28 -8.76 6.48
C ARG A 501 -6.52 -10.12 5.83
N MET A 502 -5.71 -10.47 4.84
CA MET A 502 -5.70 -11.80 4.24
C MET A 502 -4.46 -12.57 4.64
N LEU A 503 -4.66 -13.72 5.26
CA LEU A 503 -3.61 -14.66 5.61
C LEU A 503 -3.56 -15.74 4.52
N ILE A 504 -2.39 -15.93 3.92
CA ILE A 504 -2.11 -16.97 2.93
C ILE A 504 -1.27 -18.06 3.60
N ASP A 505 -1.84 -19.25 3.78
CA ASP A 505 -1.10 -20.43 4.22
C ASP A 505 -0.74 -21.32 3.02
N MET A 506 0.52 -21.23 2.57
CA MET A 506 1.03 -21.97 1.41
C MET A 506 1.10 -23.49 1.63
N ARG A 507 0.81 -23.99 2.84
CA ARG A 507 0.72 -25.43 3.14
C ARG A 507 -0.64 -26.02 2.76
N LYS A 508 -1.65 -25.16 2.57
CA LYS A 508 -3.01 -25.51 2.12
C LYS A 508 -3.12 -25.25 0.60
N SER A 509 -4.13 -25.82 -0.04
CA SER A 509 -4.38 -25.67 -1.48
C SER A 509 -5.78 -25.10 -1.77
N GLY A 510 -5.97 -24.60 -3.00
CA GLY A 510 -7.24 -24.02 -3.43
C GLY A 510 -7.61 -22.76 -2.64
N LEU A 511 -8.90 -22.49 -2.47
CA LEU A 511 -9.36 -21.31 -1.72
C LEU A 511 -9.21 -21.46 -0.20
N GLY A 512 -9.02 -22.68 0.31
CA GLY A 512 -8.76 -22.95 1.72
C GLY A 512 -7.39 -22.44 2.20
N MET A 513 -6.53 -21.97 1.29
CA MET A 513 -5.26 -21.32 1.64
C MET A 513 -5.42 -19.86 2.08
N PHE A 514 -6.60 -19.26 1.86
CA PHE A 514 -6.87 -17.85 2.15
C PHE A 514 -7.83 -17.72 3.33
N ASP A 515 -7.35 -17.16 4.42
CA ASP A 515 -8.17 -16.78 5.57
C ASP A 515 -8.31 -15.24 5.59
N LEU A 516 -9.52 -14.74 5.82
CA LEU A 516 -9.80 -13.31 5.93
C LEU A 516 -10.08 -12.92 7.38
N ASP A 517 -9.50 -11.81 7.81
CA ASP A 517 -9.67 -11.18 9.12
C ASP A 517 -10.20 -9.75 8.89
N TYR A 518 -11.36 -9.48 9.49
CA TYR A 518 -12.11 -8.23 9.37
C TYR A 518 -12.09 -7.39 10.65
N ASP A 519 -11.33 -7.76 11.69
CA ASP A 519 -11.33 -7.08 12.99
C ASP A 519 -11.01 -5.58 12.86
N TRP A 520 -10.12 -5.26 11.91
CA TRP A 520 -9.65 -3.89 11.63
C TRP A 520 -10.25 -3.30 10.35
N ALA A 521 -11.20 -3.98 9.72
CA ALA A 521 -11.77 -3.53 8.47
C ALA A 521 -12.59 -2.25 8.67
N GLU A 522 -12.44 -1.32 7.73
CA GLU A 522 -13.21 -0.09 7.65
C GLU A 522 -14.15 -0.18 6.43
N MET A 523 -15.46 -0.09 6.67
CA MET A 523 -16.48 -0.12 5.62
C MET A 523 -17.11 1.26 5.48
N GLU A 524 -17.15 1.77 4.25
CA GLU A 524 -17.76 3.05 3.89
C GLU A 524 -18.63 2.91 2.63
N ILE A 525 -19.70 3.70 2.54
CA ILE A 525 -20.47 3.84 1.29
C ILE A 525 -19.79 4.94 0.48
N GLU A 526 -19.03 4.56 -0.54
CA GLU A 526 -18.31 5.49 -1.42
C GLU A 526 -19.27 6.22 -2.38
N ASN A 527 -20.33 5.52 -2.81
CA ASN A 527 -21.43 6.12 -3.57
C ASN A 527 -22.75 5.43 -3.17
N PRO A 528 -23.77 6.15 -2.69
CA PRO A 528 -25.06 5.55 -2.32
C PRO A 528 -25.87 5.04 -3.52
N GLY A 529 -25.45 5.36 -4.76
CA GLY A 529 -26.19 5.08 -5.99
C GLY A 529 -27.36 6.03 -6.19
N ALA A 530 -28.03 5.93 -7.34
CA ALA A 530 -29.28 6.64 -7.57
C ALA A 530 -30.48 5.71 -7.44
N TRP A 531 -31.54 6.25 -6.87
CA TRP A 531 -32.78 5.54 -6.59
C TRP A 531 -33.93 6.22 -7.32
N GLN A 532 -34.87 5.43 -7.80
CA GLN A 532 -36.11 5.87 -8.42
C GLN A 532 -37.29 5.28 -7.66
N LEU A 533 -38.42 5.99 -7.70
CA LEU A 533 -39.63 5.61 -7.02
C LEU A 533 -40.66 5.17 -8.05
N ASP A 534 -41.08 3.91 -8.05
CA ASP A 534 -42.08 3.45 -8.99
C ASP A 534 -43.49 3.73 -8.42
N GLY A 535 -44.33 4.45 -9.18
CA GLY A 535 -45.75 4.69 -8.87
C GLY A 535 -46.13 6.08 -8.34
N PHE A 536 -45.20 6.86 -7.77
CA PHE A 536 -45.44 8.24 -7.28
C PHE A 536 -44.28 9.22 -7.55
N GLU A 537 -43.61 9.08 -8.69
CA GLU A 537 -42.43 9.88 -9.12
C GLU A 537 -42.62 11.41 -9.04
N GLN A 538 -43.87 11.90 -9.06
CA GLN A 538 -44.21 13.31 -9.01
C GLN A 538 -44.30 13.88 -7.58
N LEU A 539 -44.37 13.02 -6.57
CA LEU A 539 -44.64 13.40 -5.17
C LEU A 539 -43.41 13.33 -4.27
N PHE A 540 -42.39 12.56 -4.62
CA PHE A 540 -41.22 12.31 -3.75
C PHE A 540 -39.88 12.46 -4.47
N ASP A 541 -38.86 12.93 -3.75
CA ASP A 541 -37.43 12.88 -4.12
C ASP A 541 -36.69 11.98 -3.13
N VAL A 542 -35.72 11.19 -3.59
CA VAL A 542 -34.86 10.39 -2.71
C VAL A 542 -33.72 11.26 -2.17
N ILE A 543 -33.57 11.35 -0.85
CA ILE A 543 -32.57 12.24 -0.21
C ILE A 543 -31.21 11.54 -0.08
N GLY A 544 -31.21 10.23 0.15
CA GLY A 544 -30.01 9.43 0.32
C GLY A 544 -30.29 8.08 0.96
N SER A 545 -29.26 7.25 1.07
CA SER A 545 -29.32 5.96 1.75
C SER A 545 -28.32 5.91 2.91
N ARG A 546 -28.67 5.16 3.96
CA ARG A 546 -27.80 4.92 5.12
C ARG A 546 -27.73 3.43 5.42
N SER A 547 -26.56 2.97 5.82
CA SER A 547 -26.34 1.61 6.32
C SER A 547 -25.37 1.66 7.50
N GLY A 548 -25.67 0.91 8.56
CA GLY A 548 -24.89 0.88 9.78
C GLY A 548 -23.78 -0.19 9.75
N ARG A 549 -22.63 0.12 10.36
CA ARG A 549 -21.53 -0.85 10.57
C ARG A 549 -22.04 -2.05 11.38
N GLY A 550 -21.90 -3.26 10.82
CA GLY A 550 -22.25 -4.51 11.52
C GLY A 550 -23.75 -4.78 11.61
N SER A 551 -24.58 -4.21 10.72
CA SER A 551 -26.02 -4.50 10.70
C SER A 551 -26.53 -4.65 9.27
N ALA A 552 -27.36 -5.67 9.01
CA ALA A 552 -27.98 -5.93 7.71
C ALA A 552 -29.25 -5.08 7.51
N TRP A 553 -29.11 -3.74 7.51
CA TRP A 553 -30.20 -2.84 7.14
C TRP A 553 -29.73 -1.72 6.19
N ILE A 554 -30.62 -1.36 5.28
CA ILE A 554 -30.50 -0.26 4.33
C ILE A 554 -31.70 0.65 4.55
N GLU A 555 -31.47 1.89 4.94
CA GLU A 555 -32.48 2.94 4.98
C GLU A 555 -32.42 3.77 3.71
N VAL A 556 -33.58 4.10 3.16
CA VAL A 556 -33.75 5.05 2.08
C VAL A 556 -34.65 6.17 2.58
N ASP A 557 -34.09 7.38 2.69
CA ASP A 557 -34.83 8.58 3.12
C ASP A 557 -35.53 9.21 1.90
N LEU A 558 -36.85 9.41 1.99
CA LEU A 558 -37.66 10.08 0.97
C LEU A 558 -38.14 11.45 1.45
N ARG A 559 -38.10 12.45 0.57
CA ARG A 559 -38.63 13.80 0.78
C ARG A 559 -39.85 14.02 -0.10
N PHE A 560 -40.85 14.74 0.38
CA PHE A 560 -41.95 15.19 -0.48
C PHE A 560 -41.51 16.34 -1.40
N ARG A 561 -41.78 16.22 -2.70
CA ARG A 561 -41.47 17.22 -3.74
C ARG A 561 -42.58 18.25 -3.92
N LEU A 562 -43.82 17.92 -3.53
CA LEU A 562 -44.98 18.80 -3.71
C LEU A 562 -45.09 19.82 -2.56
N ASN A 563 -45.00 21.12 -2.89
CA ASN A 563 -45.28 22.19 -1.94
C ASN A 563 -46.81 22.42 -1.89
N LEU A 564 -47.47 21.94 -0.84
CA LEU A 564 -48.92 22.05 -0.64
C LEU A 564 -49.35 23.40 -0.04
N GLY A 565 -48.49 24.42 -0.06
CA GLY A 565 -48.78 25.73 0.51
C GLY A 565 -48.51 25.77 2.02
N PRO A 566 -49.47 26.13 2.88
CA PRO A 566 -49.24 26.25 4.32
C PRO A 566 -49.05 24.91 5.02
N VAL A 567 -49.41 23.78 4.41
CA VAL A 567 -49.19 22.43 4.96
C VAL A 567 -47.95 21.83 4.31
N LYS A 568 -46.98 21.38 5.11
CA LYS A 568 -45.74 20.73 4.68
C LYS A 568 -45.75 19.27 5.16
N VAL A 569 -45.64 18.30 4.24
CA VAL A 569 -45.23 16.93 4.62
C VAL A 569 -43.71 16.89 4.42
N SER A 570 -42.94 16.73 5.51
CA SER A 570 -41.50 17.02 5.49
C SER A 570 -40.62 15.82 5.17
N GLY A 571 -41.06 14.58 5.40
CA GLY A 571 -40.29 13.38 5.04
C GLY A 571 -40.99 12.06 5.31
N MET A 572 -40.56 11.01 4.60
CA MET A 572 -40.94 9.60 4.78
C MET A 572 -39.69 8.73 4.73
N THR A 573 -39.46 7.89 5.74
CA THR A 573 -38.30 6.96 5.75
C THR A 573 -38.75 5.53 5.48
N ILE A 574 -38.18 4.90 4.45
CA ILE A 574 -38.34 3.47 4.16
C ILE A 574 -37.09 2.75 4.66
N ARG A 575 -37.27 1.80 5.56
CA ARG A 575 -36.19 0.93 6.05
C ARG A 575 -36.37 -0.47 5.50
N GLY A 576 -35.39 -0.94 4.73
CA GLY A 576 -35.21 -2.35 4.40
C GLY A 576 -34.33 -3.02 5.47
N THR A 577 -34.88 -3.96 6.21
CA THR A 577 -34.15 -4.79 7.18
C THR A 577 -34.16 -6.24 6.74
N LEU A 578 -33.14 -7.01 7.14
CA LEU A 578 -33.14 -8.45 6.93
C LEU A 578 -33.69 -9.18 8.16
N ARG A 579 -34.75 -9.98 7.98
CA ARG A 579 -35.24 -10.92 8.99
C ARG A 579 -35.30 -12.32 8.37
N ASN A 580 -34.54 -13.27 8.93
CA ASN A 580 -34.46 -14.66 8.48
C ASN A 580 -34.10 -14.83 6.98
N GLY A 581 -33.20 -13.99 6.46
CA GLY A 581 -32.77 -14.04 5.05
C GLY A 581 -33.80 -13.50 4.05
N GLN A 582 -34.89 -12.87 4.51
CA GLN A 582 -35.85 -12.16 3.65
C GLN A 582 -35.82 -10.66 3.90
N PRO A 583 -35.94 -9.83 2.84
CA PRO A 583 -36.08 -8.39 2.98
C PRO A 583 -37.44 -8.06 3.59
N GLU A 584 -37.41 -7.44 4.76
CA GLU A 584 -38.56 -6.83 5.42
C GLU A 584 -38.51 -5.32 5.21
N VAL A 585 -39.53 -4.74 4.58
CA VAL A 585 -39.61 -3.31 4.29
C VAL A 585 -40.60 -2.67 5.24
N THR A 586 -40.17 -1.66 5.98
CA THR A 586 -41.00 -0.93 6.96
C THR A 586 -40.98 0.58 6.68
N ILE A 587 -42.13 1.24 6.85
CA ILE A 587 -42.21 2.72 6.90
C ILE A 587 -42.13 3.11 8.37
N THR A 588 -41.12 3.89 8.74
CA THR A 588 -40.82 4.19 10.14
C THR A 588 -41.35 5.55 10.61
N GLY A 589 -41.71 6.47 9.71
CA GLY A 589 -42.37 7.72 10.07
C GLY A 589 -42.73 8.60 8.88
N ILE A 590 -43.82 9.37 9.04
CA ILE A 590 -44.24 10.45 8.14
C ILE A 590 -44.25 11.74 8.95
N ALA A 591 -43.37 12.68 8.64
CA ALA A 591 -43.32 13.98 9.31
C ALA A 591 -44.28 14.97 8.64
N VAL A 592 -45.09 15.68 9.44
CA VAL A 592 -46.13 16.61 8.97
C VAL A 592 -45.99 17.94 9.72
N GLY A 593 -46.15 19.06 9.03
CA GLY A 593 -46.13 20.40 9.62
C GLY A 593 -47.08 21.36 8.92
N ILE A 594 -47.40 22.46 9.58
CA ILE A 594 -48.21 23.57 9.07
C ILE A 594 -47.51 24.89 9.42
N ASP A 595 -47.31 25.77 8.45
CA ASP A 595 -46.58 27.03 8.62
C ASP A 595 -47.24 28.15 7.80
N LEU A 596 -47.92 29.04 8.51
CA LEU A 596 -48.50 30.28 8.02
C LEU A 596 -47.77 31.45 8.70
N PRO A 597 -46.88 32.17 7.99
CA PRO A 597 -46.03 33.19 8.58
C PRO A 597 -46.81 34.21 9.40
N GLY A 598 -46.46 34.32 10.69
CA GLY A 598 -47.07 35.27 11.62
C GLY A 598 -48.49 34.90 12.09
N VAL A 599 -49.01 33.72 11.74
CA VAL A 599 -50.40 33.32 12.07
C VAL A 599 -50.43 31.97 12.81
N ILE A 600 -49.96 30.88 12.20
CA ILE A 600 -49.99 29.52 12.77
C ILE A 600 -48.69 28.79 12.43
N ALA A 601 -48.07 28.12 13.41
CA ALA A 601 -46.95 27.20 13.19
C ALA A 601 -47.21 25.90 13.93
N GLY A 602 -47.06 24.75 13.29
CA GLY A 602 -47.26 23.45 13.91
C GLY A 602 -46.44 22.35 13.26
N GLU A 603 -46.03 21.38 14.07
CA GLU A 603 -45.21 20.24 13.67
C GLU A 603 -45.74 18.98 14.32
N GLY A 604 -45.55 17.85 13.66
CA GLY A 604 -46.09 16.57 14.09
C GLY A 604 -45.47 15.39 13.34
N ALA A 605 -45.79 14.20 13.83
CA ALA A 605 -45.37 12.94 13.25
C ALA A 605 -46.53 11.97 13.21
N LEU A 606 -46.61 11.20 12.13
CA LEU A 606 -47.50 10.07 11.97
C LEU A 606 -46.68 8.78 11.91
N HIS A 607 -47.03 7.83 12.77
CA HIS A 607 -46.45 6.50 12.86
C HIS A 607 -47.49 5.47 12.45
N LEU A 608 -47.14 4.55 11.56
CA LEU A 608 -48.02 3.43 11.19
C LEU A 608 -47.86 2.31 12.21
N ILE A 609 -48.98 1.77 12.70
CA ILE A 609 -49.02 0.64 13.64
C ILE A 609 -49.80 -0.54 13.06
N GLY A 610 -49.62 -1.73 13.61
CA GLY A 610 -50.38 -2.92 13.18
C GLY A 610 -51.89 -2.68 13.25
N GLY A 611 -52.56 -2.59 12.09
CA GLY A 611 -54.01 -2.35 12.00
C GLY A 611 -54.46 -0.88 12.10
N GLY A 612 -53.55 0.10 12.04
CA GLY A 612 -53.90 1.52 12.03
C GLY A 612 -52.72 2.51 12.06
N PHE A 613 -52.86 3.65 12.74
CA PHE A 613 -51.83 4.70 12.84
C PHE A 613 -51.91 5.49 14.15
N GLU A 614 -50.81 6.11 14.54
CA GLU A 614 -50.69 7.07 15.64
C GLU A 614 -50.22 8.41 15.05
N ALA A 615 -50.80 9.53 15.47
CA ALA A 615 -50.41 10.85 15.02
C ALA A 615 -50.36 11.82 16.20
N HIS A 616 -49.25 12.56 16.31
CA HIS A 616 -49.08 13.64 17.26
C HIS A 616 -48.86 14.93 16.50
N LEU A 617 -49.62 15.97 16.84
CA LEU A 617 -49.56 17.26 16.18
C LEU A 617 -49.57 18.37 17.22
N ALA A 618 -48.50 19.16 17.27
CA ALA A 618 -48.43 20.37 18.08
C ALA A 618 -48.64 21.58 17.16
N ALA A 619 -49.45 22.55 17.58
CA ALA A 619 -49.70 23.78 16.83
C ALA A 619 -49.75 25.00 17.75
N SER A 620 -49.20 26.11 17.29
CA SER A 620 -49.16 27.39 17.98
C SER A 620 -49.78 28.48 17.11
N ILE A 621 -50.65 29.29 17.69
CA ILE A 621 -51.17 30.53 17.08
C ILE A 621 -50.27 31.68 17.56
N VAL A 622 -49.32 32.08 16.72
CA VAL A 622 -48.20 32.98 17.08
C VAL A 622 -48.66 34.32 17.67
N PRO A 623 -49.68 35.01 17.14
CA PRO A 623 -50.12 36.30 17.70
C PRO A 623 -50.81 36.19 19.06
N LEU A 624 -51.40 35.03 19.36
CA LEU A 624 -52.20 34.81 20.56
C LEU A 624 -51.42 34.08 21.66
N GLN A 625 -50.16 33.69 21.41
CA GLN A 625 -49.36 32.84 22.30
C GLN A 625 -50.14 31.62 22.80
N PHE A 626 -50.95 31.05 21.91
CA PHE A 626 -51.84 29.94 22.21
C PHE A 626 -51.24 28.67 21.62
N ASN A 627 -50.95 27.69 22.46
CA ASN A 627 -50.44 26.38 22.05
C ASN A 627 -51.54 25.34 22.18
N ALA A 628 -51.62 24.43 21.23
CA ALA A 628 -52.51 23.28 21.26
C ALA A 628 -51.80 22.04 20.77
N ASP A 629 -52.06 20.92 21.44
CA ASP A 629 -51.55 19.60 21.04
C ASP A 629 -52.71 18.67 20.76
N ALA A 630 -52.56 17.85 19.74
CA ALA A 630 -53.51 16.84 19.33
C ALA A 630 -52.81 15.49 19.22
N THR A 631 -53.40 14.48 19.87
CA THR A 631 -53.01 13.08 19.72
C THR A 631 -54.17 12.31 19.13
N VAL A 632 -53.92 11.60 18.04
CA VAL A 632 -54.88 10.71 17.38
C VAL A 632 -54.30 9.32 17.29
N ILE A 633 -55.03 8.34 17.79
CA ILE A 633 -54.64 6.92 17.72
C ILE A 633 -55.78 6.16 17.06
N TYR A 634 -55.47 5.42 16.02
CA TYR A 634 -56.38 4.50 15.34
C TYR A 634 -55.76 3.11 15.30
N SER A 635 -56.50 2.11 15.75
CA SER A 635 -56.14 0.70 15.61
C SER A 635 -57.41 -0.11 15.59
N ASN A 636 -57.78 -0.69 14.44
CA ASN A 636 -59.10 -1.30 14.24
C ASN A 636 -59.50 -2.26 15.40
N PRO A 637 -60.61 -2.04 16.14
CA PRO A 637 -61.68 -1.03 15.92
C PRO A 637 -61.60 0.24 16.79
N MET A 638 -60.51 0.43 17.52
CA MET A 638 -60.25 1.54 18.43
C MET A 638 -59.94 2.86 17.71
N VAL A 639 -60.53 3.94 18.21
CA VAL A 639 -60.17 5.34 17.89
C VAL A 639 -60.00 6.10 19.21
N PHE A 640 -58.92 6.84 19.36
CA PHE A 640 -58.69 7.75 20.48
C PHE A 640 -58.24 9.11 19.97
N LEU A 641 -58.77 10.18 20.57
CA LEU A 641 -58.46 11.57 20.30
C LEU A 641 -58.24 12.28 21.63
N ALA A 642 -57.10 12.94 21.79
CA ALA A 642 -56.85 13.89 22.87
C ALA A 642 -56.49 15.25 22.26
N LEU A 643 -57.02 16.31 22.86
CA LEU A 643 -56.77 17.70 22.50
C LEU A 643 -56.43 18.47 23.77
N SER A 644 -55.26 19.08 23.83
CA SER A 644 -54.89 20.00 24.90
C SER A 644 -54.68 21.41 24.35
N ALA A 645 -55.02 22.41 25.15
CA ALA A 645 -54.83 23.81 24.85
C ALA A 645 -54.27 24.54 26.06
N GLU A 646 -53.17 25.24 25.86
CA GLU A 646 -52.59 26.15 26.84
C GLU A 646 -53.15 27.55 26.68
N LEU A 647 -53.54 28.16 27.80
CA LEU A 647 -54.04 29.52 27.83
C LEU A 647 -52.86 30.49 27.87
N PRO A 648 -52.91 31.58 27.08
CA PRO A 648 -51.84 32.58 27.04
C PRO A 648 -51.73 33.39 28.35
N ALA A 649 -52.83 33.48 29.10
CA ALA A 649 -52.86 34.06 30.44
C ALA A 649 -53.71 33.17 31.36
N PRO A 650 -53.29 32.94 32.61
CA PRO A 650 -54.07 32.13 33.53
C PRO A 650 -55.40 32.78 33.89
N LEU A 651 -56.46 31.99 33.97
CA LEU A 651 -57.76 32.43 34.48
C LEU A 651 -57.74 32.28 36.01
N PRO A 652 -57.84 33.38 36.80
CA PRO A 652 -57.82 33.29 38.26
C PRO A 652 -58.97 32.44 38.79
N LEU A 653 -58.66 31.48 39.65
CA LEU A 653 -59.65 30.62 40.31
C LEU A 653 -60.08 31.27 41.62
N ALA A 654 -61.02 32.21 41.51
CA ALA A 654 -61.54 33.00 42.64
C ALA A 654 -60.40 33.60 43.50
N ASN A 655 -60.53 33.58 44.83
CA ASN A 655 -59.55 34.15 45.76
C ASN A 655 -58.53 33.11 46.28
N SER A 656 -58.32 32.02 45.54
CA SER A 656 -57.47 30.89 46.00
C SER A 656 -55.97 31.13 45.85
N GLY A 657 -55.57 32.14 45.06
CA GLY A 657 -54.17 32.32 44.63
C GLY A 657 -53.74 31.34 43.53
N LEU A 658 -54.65 30.49 43.03
CA LEU A 658 -54.43 29.59 41.90
C LEU A 658 -55.04 30.16 40.60
N GLY A 659 -54.46 29.79 39.46
CA GLY A 659 -54.97 30.06 38.12
C GLY A 659 -55.13 28.78 37.30
N LEU A 660 -56.11 28.76 36.40
CA LEU A 660 -56.25 27.76 35.35
C LEU A 660 -55.39 28.17 34.15
N PHE A 661 -54.43 27.35 33.78
CA PHE A 661 -53.43 27.61 32.75
C PHE A 661 -53.68 26.85 31.44
N GLY A 662 -54.54 25.84 31.45
CA GLY A 662 -54.82 25.04 30.27
C GLY A 662 -55.96 24.06 30.49
N VAL A 663 -56.54 23.58 29.40
CA VAL A 663 -57.62 22.60 29.39
C VAL A 663 -57.29 21.49 28.39
N ALA A 664 -57.75 20.29 28.68
CA ALA A 664 -57.65 19.16 27.75
C ALA A 664 -58.99 18.44 27.64
N GLY A 665 -59.25 17.83 26.49
CA GLY A 665 -60.39 16.98 26.23
C GLY A 665 -59.92 15.68 25.61
N MET A 666 -60.55 14.57 25.98
CA MET A 666 -60.24 13.25 25.45
C MET A 666 -61.52 12.55 25.03
N PHE A 667 -61.42 11.76 23.96
CA PHE A 667 -62.52 10.98 23.42
C PHE A 667 -62.00 9.67 22.85
N GLY A 668 -62.62 8.56 23.21
CA GLY A 668 -62.25 7.23 22.73
C GLY A 668 -63.48 6.41 22.35
N ILE A 669 -63.39 5.68 21.25
CA ILE A 669 -64.35 4.68 20.80
C ILE A 669 -63.64 3.33 20.75
N ALA A 670 -64.30 2.29 21.25
CA ALA A 670 -63.74 0.96 21.43
C ALA A 670 -62.38 0.96 22.17
N ALA A 671 -62.16 1.95 23.03
CA ALA A 671 -60.92 2.16 23.78
C ALA A 671 -61.17 1.95 25.28
N ARG A 672 -60.34 1.12 25.92
CA ARG A 672 -60.31 0.96 27.38
C ARG A 672 -58.88 1.19 27.87
N PRO A 673 -58.62 2.01 28.90
CA PRO A 673 -57.29 2.16 29.48
C PRO A 673 -56.68 0.81 29.88
N LYS A 674 -55.44 0.57 29.47
CA LYS A 674 -54.63 -0.60 29.84
C LYS A 674 -53.68 -0.19 30.96
N PHE A 675 -53.76 -0.88 32.09
CA PHE A 675 -52.94 -0.57 33.27
C PHE A 675 -51.77 -1.54 33.39
N GLY A 676 -50.68 -1.07 34.01
CA GLY A 676 -49.57 -1.92 34.42
C GLY A 676 -49.94 -2.84 35.60
N ASP A 677 -49.00 -3.72 35.94
CA ASP A 677 -49.15 -4.73 36.99
C ASP A 677 -48.89 -4.18 38.42
N GLU A 678 -49.12 -2.89 38.65
CA GLU A 678 -48.89 -2.24 39.94
C GLU A 678 -49.95 -2.65 40.99
N ASP A 679 -49.48 -3.03 42.18
CA ASP A 679 -50.31 -3.58 43.26
C ASP A 679 -51.18 -2.50 43.92
N ASP A 680 -50.67 -1.26 44.02
CA ASP A 680 -51.45 -0.13 44.52
C ASP A 680 -52.50 0.32 43.47
N PRO A 681 -53.80 0.19 43.76
CA PRO A 681 -54.85 0.54 42.81
C PRO A 681 -54.93 2.03 42.48
N VAL A 682 -54.40 2.91 43.34
CA VAL A 682 -54.33 4.36 43.11
C VAL A 682 -53.09 4.69 42.29
N LEU A 683 -51.92 4.15 42.67
CA LEU A 683 -50.66 4.41 41.97
C LEU A 683 -50.72 3.89 40.52
N ARG A 684 -51.25 2.68 40.32
CA ARG A 684 -51.52 2.09 39.00
C ARG A 684 -52.37 2.97 38.09
N GLN A 685 -53.29 3.75 38.66
CA GLN A 685 -54.13 4.68 37.90
C GLN A 685 -53.42 6.01 37.62
N LEU A 686 -52.57 6.47 38.53
CA LEU A 686 -51.77 7.69 38.37
C LEU A 686 -50.64 7.53 37.34
N GLU A 687 -50.13 6.32 37.15
CA GLU A 687 -49.05 6.01 36.20
C GLU A 687 -49.51 5.82 34.75
N TRP A 688 -50.82 5.63 34.54
CA TRP A 688 -51.37 5.45 33.21
C TRP A 688 -51.19 6.70 32.35
N ARG A 689 -50.72 6.51 31.11
CA ARG A 689 -50.53 7.54 30.09
C ARG A 689 -51.46 7.28 28.92
N HIS A 690 -51.65 8.28 28.07
CA HIS A 690 -52.51 8.20 26.88
C HIS A 690 -51.74 8.57 25.60
N GLU A 691 -50.45 8.26 25.58
CA GLU A 691 -49.50 8.70 24.56
C GLU A 691 -49.37 7.68 23.42
N LYS A 692 -49.61 6.39 23.66
CA LYS A 692 -49.38 5.32 22.69
C LYS A 692 -50.58 4.38 22.58
N ALA A 693 -50.73 3.65 21.47
CA ALA A 693 -51.78 2.64 21.32
C ALA A 693 -51.68 1.52 22.36
N GLU A 694 -50.46 1.22 22.82
CA GLU A 694 -50.17 0.24 23.87
C GLU A 694 -50.81 0.58 25.22
N ASP A 695 -51.13 1.86 25.45
CA ASP A 695 -51.78 2.35 26.67
C ASP A 695 -53.26 1.97 26.74
N PHE A 696 -53.79 1.35 25.69
CA PHE A 696 -55.19 0.97 25.57
C PHE A 696 -55.36 -0.51 25.25
N THR A 697 -56.49 -1.06 25.67
CA THR A 697 -57.01 -2.36 25.26
C THR A 697 -58.22 -2.13 24.34
N PRO A 698 -58.16 -2.57 23.07
CA PRO A 698 -59.29 -2.47 22.16
C PRO A 698 -60.49 -3.27 22.69
N SER A 699 -61.61 -2.60 22.90
CA SER A 699 -62.83 -3.17 23.51
C SER A 699 -64.08 -2.64 22.81
N PRO A 700 -64.58 -3.32 21.76
CA PRO A 700 -65.76 -2.91 21.01
C PRO A 700 -66.96 -2.62 21.93
N GLY A 701 -67.69 -1.54 21.65
CA GLY A 701 -68.85 -1.12 22.45
C GLY A 701 -68.52 -0.21 23.65
N ASN A 702 -67.24 -0.05 24.01
CA ASN A 702 -66.84 0.92 25.03
C ASN A 702 -66.63 2.31 24.44
N MET A 703 -66.98 3.35 25.19
CA MET A 703 -66.59 4.73 24.91
C MET A 703 -65.89 5.33 26.11
N MET A 704 -64.99 6.25 25.85
CA MET A 704 -64.20 6.97 26.83
C MET A 704 -64.33 8.48 26.59
N PHE A 705 -64.56 9.24 27.65
CA PHE A 705 -64.62 10.69 27.62
C PHE A 705 -63.70 11.21 28.73
N GLY A 706 -62.82 12.15 28.42
CA GLY A 706 -61.93 12.74 29.41
C GLY A 706 -61.92 14.26 29.35
N LEU A 707 -61.67 14.88 30.49
CA LEU A 707 -61.45 16.31 30.64
C LEU A 707 -60.23 16.52 31.53
N GLY A 708 -59.31 17.37 31.08
CA GLY A 708 -58.13 17.77 31.83
C GLY A 708 -58.09 19.25 32.09
N ALA A 709 -57.41 19.64 33.16
CA ALA A 709 -57.16 21.02 33.52
C ALA A 709 -55.76 21.14 34.14
N VAL A 710 -55.02 22.20 33.76
CA VAL A 710 -53.74 22.55 34.37
C VAL A 710 -53.97 23.72 35.31
N VAL A 711 -53.71 23.54 36.60
CA VAL A 711 -53.89 24.56 37.65
C VAL A 711 -52.56 24.83 38.33
N GLY A 712 -52.26 26.08 38.67
CA GLY A 712 -51.04 26.41 39.38
C GLY A 712 -51.11 27.73 40.13
N THR A 713 -50.07 28.09 40.87
CA THR A 713 -49.97 29.36 41.60
C THR A 713 -49.95 30.55 40.65
N LEU A 714 -50.86 31.49 40.84
CA LEU A 714 -51.05 32.66 39.98
C LEU A 714 -49.88 33.67 40.05
N PRO A 715 -49.31 34.00 41.23
CA PRO A 715 -48.29 35.05 41.35
C PRO A 715 -46.97 34.76 40.61
N ASP A 716 -46.69 33.49 40.33
CA ASP A 716 -45.42 33.02 39.77
C ASP A 716 -45.64 32.04 38.60
N PHE A 717 -46.79 32.14 37.93
CA PHE A 717 -47.13 31.37 36.72
C PHE A 717 -47.02 29.84 36.88
N GLY A 718 -47.33 29.34 38.07
CA GLY A 718 -47.36 27.91 38.38
C GLY A 718 -46.01 27.33 38.81
N PHE A 719 -44.99 28.14 39.09
CA PHE A 719 -43.68 27.64 39.49
C PHE A 719 -43.66 27.01 40.89
N THR A 720 -44.24 27.68 41.90
CA THR A 720 -44.30 27.20 43.28
C THR A 720 -45.16 25.95 43.38
N PHE A 721 -46.31 25.94 42.70
CA PHE A 721 -47.14 24.75 42.57
C PHE A 721 -47.83 24.74 41.21
N ALA A 722 -47.77 23.60 40.53
CA ALA A 722 -48.59 23.30 39.37
C ALA A 722 -49.07 21.86 39.42
N ALA A 723 -50.31 21.64 39.04
CA ALA A 723 -50.90 20.33 38.93
C ALA A 723 -51.69 20.18 37.63
N LYS A 724 -51.53 19.04 36.98
CA LYS A 724 -52.40 18.58 35.90
C LYS A 724 -53.41 17.62 36.51
N ALA A 725 -54.69 17.95 36.37
CA ALA A 725 -55.80 17.11 36.81
C ALA A 725 -56.54 16.59 35.59
N GLU A 726 -56.79 15.29 35.53
CA GLU A 726 -57.53 14.65 34.44
C GLU A 726 -58.64 13.77 35.01
N ILE A 727 -59.84 13.91 34.46
CA ILE A 727 -61.01 13.12 34.81
C ILE A 727 -61.46 12.35 33.58
N ILE A 728 -61.60 11.04 33.70
CA ILE A 728 -62.01 10.15 32.62
C ILE A 728 -63.25 9.38 33.03
N VAL A 729 -64.20 9.26 32.11
CA VAL A 729 -65.43 8.50 32.21
C VAL A 729 -65.48 7.47 31.10
N THR A 730 -65.61 6.20 31.44
CA THR A 730 -65.87 5.13 30.48
C THR A 730 -67.33 4.68 30.53
N VAL A 731 -67.92 4.27 29.41
CA VAL A 731 -69.27 3.69 29.31
C VAL A 731 -69.23 2.44 28.40
N PRO A 732 -70.13 1.44 28.56
CA PRO A 732 -71.34 1.40 29.40
C PRO A 732 -71.08 1.16 30.89
N ASP A 733 -69.94 0.55 31.24
CA ASP A 733 -69.50 0.42 32.64
C ASP A 733 -68.98 1.78 33.12
N VAL A 734 -69.89 2.57 33.72
CA VAL A 734 -69.59 3.90 34.26
C VAL A 734 -68.47 3.80 35.30
N SER A 735 -67.25 4.17 34.89
CA SER A 735 -66.11 4.32 35.78
C SER A 735 -65.60 5.74 35.66
N VAL A 736 -65.63 6.49 36.76
CA VAL A 736 -65.08 7.85 36.86
C VAL A 736 -63.71 7.72 37.51
N ARG A 737 -62.69 8.27 36.85
CA ARG A 737 -61.30 8.23 37.31
C ARG A 737 -60.76 9.64 37.34
N GLY A 738 -60.09 10.01 38.42
CA GLY A 738 -59.44 11.30 38.57
C GLY A 738 -57.98 11.10 38.92
N ALA A 739 -57.08 11.64 38.12
CA ALA A 739 -55.65 11.69 38.41
C ALA A 739 -55.25 13.15 38.64
N LEU A 740 -54.39 13.39 39.62
CA LEU A 740 -53.79 14.70 39.87
C LEU A 740 -52.28 14.51 40.01
N ASN A 741 -51.52 15.05 39.07
CA ASN A 741 -50.07 15.06 39.13
C ASN A 741 -49.59 16.46 39.46
N GLY A 742 -49.09 16.66 40.68
CA GLY A 742 -48.66 17.95 41.21
C GLY A 742 -47.15 18.04 41.41
N GLY A 743 -46.54 19.11 40.92
CA GLY A 743 -45.15 19.48 41.15
C GLY A 743 -45.03 20.71 42.05
N ILE A 744 -43.96 20.76 42.84
CA ILE A 744 -43.58 21.90 43.68
C ILE A 744 -42.21 22.38 43.21
N MET A 745 -42.05 23.70 43.01
CA MET A 745 -40.79 24.33 42.57
C MET A 745 -40.25 23.74 41.25
N ARG A 746 -41.14 23.48 40.29
CA ARG A 746 -40.83 22.92 38.96
C ARG A 746 -41.67 23.61 37.88
N PRO A 747 -41.18 23.66 36.62
CA PRO A 747 -42.00 24.10 35.50
C PRO A 747 -43.30 23.29 35.37
N ARG A 748 -44.33 23.90 34.79
CA ARG A 748 -45.65 23.29 34.60
C ARG A 748 -45.55 22.00 33.74
N PRO A 749 -46.26 20.92 34.11
CA PRO A 749 -46.24 19.64 33.40
C PRO A 749 -47.14 19.60 32.16
#